data_AF-A0A1N5UUK0-F1
#
_entry.id   AF-A0A1N5UUK0-F1
#
_cell.length_a   1.000
_cell.length_b   1.000
_cell.length_c   1.000
_cell.angle_alpha   90.00
_cell.angle_beta   90.00
_cell.angle_gamma   90.00
#
_symmetry.space_group_name_H-M   'P 1'
#
loop_
_entity.id
_entity.type
_entity.pdbx_description
1 polymer ?
#
loop_
_entity_poly.entity_id
_entity_poly.type
_entity_poly.pdbx_seq_one_letter_code
_entity_poly.pdbx_strand_id
1 'polypeptide(L)'
;MRRPSTDLFTGGGETGRLMAELDWTATPLGPVTGWPQSLRAAVRMVLSSRYPMLLLWGDRFSQLYNDAYSALIGDKHPAALGDDVRVTLAEGWDVLAPLIQQAMATGVASWVPALQLLLERAGYREEAYFSVSHAPARDDEGRTVGVMTVCSEVTQQVVGERRLRLLRDLSVRGDGRTIDVDATCARLIDAIDAHPLDVPFAAIYLRDGMVLRRVAWAGGDPDDATVAGALPEATELTDPSTAARAWGLPAAAEGRATEVTDVTGRLALPAGPWKDPVETALALPLPSATEDQPLGVLLVGVSPSRGLDEAYRSFYQLLAQQVSVALRNAQAYEEERRRAEALAELDRVKTDFFTNVSHEFRTPLTLMLGPLSDALSDSAAPLAPVQRERVETAWRNATRLLTLVNSLLTFSSLEAGRARSDARMVDLATLTAELAGVFRAAVERAGLTLEVDCPPLPRPVTVDPVNWERIVTNLLSNALKYTFIGRIRVGLEADDEEVRLTVTDTGIGIAEQELPKLFERFHRVQGALSRSHEGTGIGLALVHALARLEGGEVRVTSRVGVGSTFTVALPWSAARRTVATGSTPNGRGDAARAAVQEASTWLADPGGGVAEPDPTSGLAGDELTGARILVADDNSDMRAYLSRLLTAQGWRVRAVTDGRQALDAVHRDPPDLVLTDVMMPVLDGFELVRRLRADPATRALAVLVLSARAGGEASVVGLSLGADDYVVKPFAAAELIARIRAAIRRSRASMAPRSDAAPTSADRIAPAIDTTPAAAPPAMVTTVTPAPTAVEPTMPAPATQSTVADAVAIGAAAPGRNGPAGGVLDVGWTYPSAPTSAAAMRRDVRLALSGLDVDPDVQQDLLLAASEAMNNAVEHAQRPTRPEVRVRLQAGGDLVRISVRDFGTWRDRRPAMDRGRGALLMNAYGDVRLVSTGEGTTVTIEGRLA
;
A
#
# COMPACT_ATOMS: atom_id res chain seq x y z
N MET A 1 80.46 -56.98 15.36
CA MET A 1 79.36 -56.83 14.39
C MET A 1 78.48 -55.67 14.83
N ARG A 2 78.59 -54.50 14.18
CA ARG A 2 77.77 -53.31 14.48
C ARG A 2 76.49 -53.37 13.64
N ARG A 3 75.31 -53.31 14.28
CA ARG A 3 74.02 -53.09 13.59
C ARG A 3 74.04 -51.69 12.93
N PRO A 4 73.71 -51.53 11.63
CA PRO A 4 73.63 -50.22 11.00
C PRO A 4 72.23 -49.58 11.13
N SER A 5 72.23 -48.26 11.29
CA SER A 5 71.30 -47.27 10.70
C SER A 5 69.77 -47.33 10.90
N THR A 6 69.19 -48.04 11.87
CA THR A 6 67.73 -47.95 12.12
C THR A 6 67.28 -46.71 12.91
N ASP A 7 68.18 -45.95 13.54
CA ASP A 7 67.83 -44.78 14.35
C ASP A 7 67.35 -43.56 13.52
N LEU A 8 67.65 -43.52 12.22
CA LEU A 8 67.37 -42.33 11.39
C LEU A 8 65.86 -42.08 11.18
N PHE A 9 65.10 -43.16 10.99
CA PHE A 9 63.68 -43.09 10.62
C PHE A 9 62.74 -43.29 11.83
N THR A 10 63.30 -43.54 13.02
CA THR A 10 62.54 -43.75 14.25
C THR A 10 61.72 -42.52 14.62
N GLY A 11 60.43 -42.73 14.94
CA GLY A 11 59.52 -41.65 15.30
C GLY A 11 58.86 -40.93 14.12
N GLY A 12 59.13 -41.34 12.88
CA GLY A 12 58.54 -40.78 11.65
C GLY A 12 57.19 -41.36 11.23
N GLY A 13 56.47 -42.03 12.14
CA GLY A 13 55.17 -42.64 11.85
C GLY A 13 55.23 -43.75 10.79
N GLU A 14 54.21 -43.84 9.95
CA GLU A 14 54.09 -44.89 8.92
C GLU A 14 55.10 -44.68 7.79
N THR A 15 55.28 -43.43 7.36
CA THR A 15 56.25 -43.10 6.31
C THR A 15 57.68 -43.36 6.78
N GLY A 16 57.99 -43.10 8.06
CA GLY A 16 59.27 -43.48 8.65
C GLY A 16 59.51 -45.00 8.66
N ARG A 17 58.46 -45.80 8.96
CA ARG A 17 58.51 -47.27 8.87
C ARG A 17 58.78 -47.73 7.43
N LEU A 18 58.07 -47.18 6.46
CA LEU A 18 58.26 -47.48 5.03
C LEU A 18 59.64 -47.06 4.52
N MET A 19 60.16 -45.90 4.95
CA MET A 19 61.55 -45.49 4.65
C MET A 19 62.57 -46.44 5.25
N ALA A 20 62.32 -47.04 6.41
CA ALA A 20 63.22 -48.02 7.01
C ALA A 20 63.21 -49.37 6.28
N GLU A 21 62.09 -49.73 5.63
CA GLU A 21 61.90 -50.97 4.88
C GLU A 21 62.31 -50.87 3.40
N LEU A 22 62.37 -49.66 2.84
CA LEU A 22 62.76 -49.42 1.45
C LEU A 22 64.24 -49.78 1.20
N ASP A 23 64.50 -50.53 0.11
CA ASP A 23 65.86 -50.79 -0.35
C ASP A 23 66.45 -49.55 -1.06
N TRP A 24 67.06 -48.67 -0.27
CA TRP A 24 67.70 -47.47 -0.77
C TRP A 24 68.88 -47.73 -1.73
N THR A 25 69.45 -48.93 -1.76
CA THR A 25 70.55 -49.24 -2.71
C THR A 25 70.06 -49.29 -4.16
N ALA A 26 68.78 -49.58 -4.37
CA ALA A 26 68.13 -49.54 -5.67
C ALA A 26 67.72 -48.11 -6.09
N THR A 27 67.82 -47.13 -5.19
CA THR A 27 67.45 -45.73 -5.46
C THR A 27 68.68 -44.89 -5.84
N PRO A 28 68.51 -43.73 -6.52
CA PRO A 28 69.62 -42.80 -6.80
C PRO A 28 70.35 -42.27 -5.56
N LEU A 29 69.78 -42.34 -4.36
CA LEU A 29 70.43 -41.90 -3.12
C LEU A 29 71.43 -42.92 -2.57
N GLY A 30 71.37 -44.17 -3.03
CA GLY A 30 72.23 -45.25 -2.55
C GLY A 30 72.02 -45.61 -1.07
N PRO A 31 72.89 -46.48 -0.50
CA PRO A 31 72.72 -46.98 0.86
C PRO A 31 72.73 -45.87 1.92
N VAL A 32 71.81 -45.95 2.89
CA VAL A 32 71.65 -44.98 4.00
C VAL A 32 72.95 -44.72 4.78
N THR A 33 73.83 -45.73 4.90
CA THR A 33 75.14 -45.60 5.55
C THR A 33 76.07 -44.61 4.85
N GLY A 34 75.89 -44.38 3.55
CA GLY A 34 76.64 -43.42 2.74
C GLY A 34 76.02 -42.03 2.66
N TRP A 35 74.83 -41.80 3.22
CA TRP A 35 74.17 -40.50 3.15
C TRP A 35 74.94 -39.39 3.91
N PRO A 36 75.05 -38.17 3.35
CA PRO A 36 75.61 -36.99 4.02
C PRO A 36 74.92 -36.66 5.35
N GLN A 37 75.61 -35.94 6.24
CA GLN A 37 75.04 -35.58 7.54
C GLN A 37 73.85 -34.61 7.38
N SER A 38 73.96 -33.66 6.46
CA SER A 38 72.90 -32.73 6.04
C SER A 38 71.62 -33.44 5.60
N LEU A 39 71.72 -34.46 4.72
CA LEU A 39 70.57 -35.26 4.29
C LEU A 39 69.92 -35.96 5.48
N ARG A 40 70.70 -36.61 6.35
CA ARG A 40 70.17 -37.28 7.55
C ARG A 40 69.46 -36.29 8.49
N ALA A 41 70.02 -35.09 8.68
CA ALA A 41 69.40 -34.05 9.49
C ALA A 41 68.09 -33.55 8.87
N ALA A 42 68.06 -33.33 7.56
CA ALA A 42 66.88 -32.91 6.82
C ALA A 42 65.76 -33.96 6.89
N VAL A 43 66.08 -35.25 6.75
CA VAL A 43 65.11 -36.35 6.91
C VAL A 43 64.52 -36.39 8.31
N ARG A 44 65.33 -36.21 9.36
CA ARG A 44 64.83 -36.13 10.75
C ARG A 44 63.86 -34.96 10.92
N MET A 45 64.16 -33.81 10.33
CA MET A 45 63.27 -32.64 10.36
C MET A 45 61.95 -32.92 9.65
N VAL A 46 61.98 -33.51 8.45
CA VAL A 46 60.77 -33.91 7.71
C VAL A 46 59.91 -34.84 8.54
N LEU A 47 60.49 -35.95 9.02
CA LEU A 47 59.76 -36.99 9.74
C LEU A 47 59.22 -36.55 11.11
N SER A 48 59.88 -35.60 11.78
CA SER A 48 59.43 -35.07 13.08
C SER A 48 58.38 -33.96 12.96
N SER A 49 58.22 -33.36 11.78
CA SER A 49 57.25 -32.29 11.55
C SER A 49 55.82 -32.83 11.46
N ARG A 50 54.87 -32.05 11.99
CA ARG A 50 53.42 -32.28 11.80
C ARG A 50 52.86 -31.53 10.59
N TYR A 51 53.61 -30.57 10.03
CA TYR A 51 53.23 -29.92 8.77
C TYR A 51 53.54 -30.86 7.60
N PRO A 52 52.73 -30.87 6.53
CA PRO A 52 53.06 -31.62 5.32
C PRO A 52 54.39 -31.13 4.73
N MET A 53 55.38 -32.03 4.72
CA MET A 53 56.73 -31.71 4.27
C MET A 53 57.25 -32.74 3.26
N LEU A 54 57.90 -32.23 2.22
CA LEU A 54 58.56 -33.00 1.16
C LEU A 54 59.97 -32.48 0.99
N LEU A 55 60.96 -33.35 1.09
CA LEU A 55 62.35 -33.11 0.71
C LEU A 55 62.60 -33.74 -0.67
N LEU A 56 63.07 -32.92 -1.59
CA LEU A 56 63.59 -33.34 -2.89
C LEU A 56 65.11 -33.30 -2.82
N TRP A 57 65.78 -34.41 -3.10
CA TRP A 57 67.24 -34.50 -2.98
C TRP A 57 67.92 -35.08 -4.22
N GLY A 58 69.01 -34.41 -4.65
CA GLY A 58 69.86 -34.79 -5.78
C GLY A 58 69.29 -34.41 -7.14
N ASP A 59 70.04 -34.70 -8.21
CA ASP A 59 69.72 -34.34 -9.60
C ASP A 59 68.44 -35.01 -10.15
N ARG A 60 67.99 -36.09 -9.49
CA ARG A 60 66.75 -36.80 -9.80
C ARG A 60 65.58 -36.40 -8.88
N PHE A 61 65.75 -35.39 -8.03
CA PHE A 61 64.71 -34.91 -7.10
C PHE A 61 64.02 -36.04 -6.35
N SER A 62 64.81 -36.94 -5.76
CA SER A 62 64.31 -38.12 -5.04
C SER A 62 63.47 -37.65 -3.85
N GLN A 63 62.27 -38.21 -3.69
CA GLN A 63 61.29 -37.73 -2.73
C GLN A 63 61.44 -38.39 -1.35
N LEU A 64 61.55 -37.58 -0.30
CA LEU A 64 61.45 -38.03 1.10
C LEU A 64 60.44 -37.13 1.82
N TYR A 65 59.34 -37.68 2.31
CA TYR A 65 58.25 -36.90 2.90
C TYR A 65 57.72 -37.53 4.20
N ASN A 66 56.81 -36.85 4.89
CA ASN A 66 56.19 -37.34 6.14
C ASN A 66 54.73 -37.78 5.95
N ASP A 67 54.13 -38.34 7.02
CA ASP A 67 52.73 -38.79 7.03
C ASP A 67 51.73 -37.69 6.68
N ALA A 68 52.02 -36.44 7.06
CA ALA A 68 51.14 -35.32 6.74
C ALA A 68 51.13 -35.02 5.22
N TYR A 69 52.26 -35.21 4.54
CA TYR A 69 52.35 -35.05 3.08
C TYR A 69 51.79 -36.26 2.33
N SER A 70 51.94 -37.49 2.85
CA SER A 70 51.39 -38.68 2.20
C SER A 70 49.87 -38.59 2.05
N ALA A 71 49.18 -38.02 3.05
CA ALA A 71 47.74 -37.74 2.99
C ALA A 71 47.34 -36.77 1.85
N LEU A 72 48.23 -35.86 1.44
CA LEU A 72 47.95 -34.90 0.35
C LEU A 72 48.04 -35.54 -1.04
N ILE A 73 49.03 -36.42 -1.24
CA ILE A 73 49.29 -37.07 -2.53
C ILE A 73 48.48 -38.37 -2.74
N GLY A 74 47.75 -38.82 -1.71
CA GLY A 74 46.77 -39.91 -1.81
C GLY A 74 47.37 -41.20 -2.35
N ASP A 75 46.77 -41.74 -3.42
CA ASP A 75 47.08 -43.05 -4.02
C ASP A 75 48.52 -43.18 -4.56
N LYS A 76 49.25 -42.07 -4.68
CA LYS A 76 50.66 -42.05 -5.06
C LYS A 76 51.57 -42.54 -3.93
N HIS A 77 51.09 -42.49 -2.69
CA HIS A 77 51.75 -43.11 -1.56
C HIS A 77 51.41 -44.61 -1.51
N PRO A 78 52.40 -45.52 -1.27
CA PRO A 78 53.78 -45.24 -0.90
C PRO A 78 54.78 -45.21 -2.08
N ALA A 79 54.34 -45.50 -3.31
CA ALA A 79 55.21 -45.67 -4.47
C ALA A 79 56.10 -44.45 -4.79
N ALA A 80 55.66 -43.24 -4.43
CA ALA A 80 56.44 -42.02 -4.65
C ALA A 80 57.73 -41.92 -3.78
N LEU A 81 57.86 -42.72 -2.73
CA LEU A 81 58.98 -42.63 -1.79
C LEU A 81 60.30 -43.05 -2.46
N GLY A 82 61.27 -42.13 -2.50
CA GLY A 82 62.58 -42.35 -3.13
C GLY A 82 62.58 -42.24 -4.66
N ASP A 83 61.42 -42.04 -5.30
CA ASP A 83 61.28 -41.90 -6.74
C ASP A 83 61.35 -40.42 -7.19
N ASP A 84 61.42 -40.19 -8.50
CA ASP A 84 61.55 -38.87 -9.12
C ASP A 84 60.22 -38.10 -9.10
N VAL A 85 60.20 -36.93 -8.46
CA VAL A 85 59.00 -36.08 -8.34
C VAL A 85 58.43 -35.65 -9.69
N ARG A 86 59.27 -35.58 -10.73
CA ARG A 86 58.86 -35.19 -12.08
C ARG A 86 57.98 -36.25 -12.74
N VAL A 87 58.09 -37.49 -12.27
CA VAL A 87 57.28 -38.62 -12.72
C VAL A 87 56.05 -38.74 -11.83
N THR A 88 56.23 -38.70 -10.51
CA THR A 88 55.12 -38.91 -9.57
C THR A 88 54.15 -37.74 -9.50
N LEU A 89 54.57 -36.52 -9.82
CA LEU A 89 53.73 -35.31 -9.91
C LEU A 89 53.82 -34.67 -11.29
N ALA A 90 53.87 -35.49 -12.34
CA ALA A 90 53.97 -35.02 -13.73
C ALA A 90 52.87 -34.01 -14.09
N GLU A 91 51.64 -34.19 -13.60
CA GLU A 91 50.50 -33.33 -13.94
C GLU A 91 50.59 -31.91 -13.33
N GLY A 92 51.33 -31.75 -12.24
CA GLY A 92 51.56 -30.46 -11.57
C GLY A 92 52.94 -29.87 -11.84
N TRP A 93 53.80 -30.62 -12.54
CA TRP A 93 55.22 -30.28 -12.66
C TRP A 93 55.46 -28.97 -13.40
N ASP A 94 54.69 -28.67 -14.46
CA ASP A 94 54.87 -27.42 -15.22
C ASP A 94 54.68 -26.17 -14.35
N VAL A 95 53.85 -26.26 -13.32
CA VAL A 95 53.60 -25.17 -12.36
C VAL A 95 54.69 -25.13 -11.27
N LEU A 96 55.15 -26.30 -10.81
CA LEU A 96 56.12 -26.42 -9.71
C LEU A 96 57.58 -26.23 -10.16
N ALA A 97 57.92 -26.65 -11.38
CA ALA A 97 59.28 -26.68 -11.88
C ALA A 97 59.98 -25.31 -11.84
N PRO A 98 59.35 -24.18 -12.25
CA PRO A 98 60.00 -22.88 -12.18
C PRO A 98 60.34 -22.47 -10.74
N LEU A 99 59.46 -22.76 -9.78
CA LEU A 99 59.64 -22.42 -8.37
C LEU A 99 60.79 -23.24 -7.73
N ILE A 100 60.83 -24.54 -8.03
CA ILE A 100 61.87 -25.46 -7.56
C ILE A 100 63.22 -25.11 -8.19
N GLN A 101 63.25 -24.89 -9.51
CA GLN A 101 64.49 -24.53 -10.23
C GLN A 101 65.04 -23.19 -9.77
N GLN A 102 64.19 -22.20 -9.50
CA GLN A 102 64.61 -20.91 -8.96
C GLN A 102 65.24 -21.07 -7.57
N ALA A 103 64.64 -21.86 -6.68
CA ALA A 103 65.19 -22.14 -5.35
C ALA A 103 66.55 -22.86 -5.45
N MET A 104 66.66 -23.83 -6.35
CA MET A 104 67.90 -24.55 -6.65
C MET A 104 69.01 -23.62 -7.16
N ALA A 105 68.70 -22.76 -8.14
CA ALA A 105 69.68 -21.91 -8.81
C ALA A 105 70.13 -20.71 -7.97
N THR A 106 69.21 -20.10 -7.21
CA THR A 106 69.49 -18.85 -6.46
C THR A 106 69.84 -19.10 -5.00
N GLY A 107 69.44 -20.25 -4.44
CA GLY A 107 69.54 -20.50 -3.01
C GLY A 107 68.65 -19.59 -2.16
N VAL A 108 67.60 -18.99 -2.75
CA VAL A 108 66.59 -18.17 -2.07
C VAL A 108 65.28 -18.95 -2.00
N ALA A 109 64.62 -18.93 -0.84
CA ALA A 109 63.33 -19.60 -0.68
C ALA A 109 62.21 -18.86 -1.42
N SER A 110 61.24 -19.60 -1.96
CA SER A 110 59.99 -19.03 -2.51
C SER A 110 58.80 -19.36 -1.61
N TRP A 111 57.81 -18.48 -1.58
CA TRP A 111 56.53 -18.70 -0.92
C TRP A 111 55.41 -18.23 -1.85
N VAL A 112 54.48 -19.12 -2.18
CA VAL A 112 53.34 -18.85 -3.06
C VAL A 112 52.06 -19.25 -2.34
N PRO A 113 51.21 -18.30 -1.95
CA PRO A 113 49.90 -18.59 -1.37
C PRO A 113 48.93 -19.05 -2.45
N ALA A 114 48.05 -20.00 -2.11
CA ALA A 114 46.97 -20.47 -2.98
C ALA A 114 47.40 -20.78 -4.43
N LEU A 115 48.53 -21.46 -4.59
CA LEU A 115 48.98 -22.00 -5.88
C LEU A 115 47.97 -23.06 -6.36
N GLN A 116 47.35 -22.82 -7.52
CA GLN A 116 46.45 -23.77 -8.15
C GLN A 116 47.28 -24.91 -8.77
N LEU A 117 46.99 -26.15 -8.37
CA LEU A 117 47.63 -27.33 -8.89
C LEU A 117 46.57 -28.29 -9.43
N LEU A 118 46.89 -28.91 -10.56
CA LEU A 118 46.13 -30.05 -11.07
C LEU A 118 46.47 -31.26 -10.22
N LEU A 119 45.45 -31.89 -9.64
CA LEU A 119 45.58 -33.19 -8.97
C LEU A 119 44.61 -34.18 -9.60
N GLU A 120 45.15 -35.29 -10.09
CA GLU A 120 44.35 -36.44 -10.46
C GLU A 120 44.27 -37.37 -9.23
N ARG A 121 43.21 -37.22 -8.45
CA ARG A 121 42.91 -38.07 -7.28
C ARG A 121 41.40 -38.33 -7.19
N ALA A 122 41.00 -39.48 -6.66
CA ALA A 122 39.60 -39.91 -6.59
C ALA A 122 38.87 -40.04 -7.96
N GLY A 123 39.61 -40.28 -9.05
CA GLY A 123 39.06 -40.62 -10.37
C GLY A 123 38.65 -39.44 -11.26
N TYR A 124 38.96 -38.20 -10.87
CA TYR A 124 38.74 -37.01 -11.69
C TYR A 124 39.86 -35.97 -11.49
N ARG A 125 39.87 -34.94 -12.33
CA ARG A 125 40.80 -33.80 -12.22
C ARG A 125 40.29 -32.80 -11.21
N GLU A 126 40.90 -32.74 -10.04
CA GLU A 126 40.45 -31.87 -8.96
C GLU A 126 41.12 -30.49 -9.02
N GLU A 127 40.32 -29.43 -8.90
CA GLU A 127 40.79 -28.09 -8.59
C GLU A 127 41.27 -28.05 -7.14
N ALA A 128 42.59 -27.96 -6.95
CA ALA A 128 43.21 -27.89 -5.63
C ALA A 128 44.14 -26.67 -5.50
N TYR A 129 44.17 -26.09 -4.31
CA TYR A 129 44.96 -24.90 -4.00
C TYR A 129 45.88 -25.17 -2.81
N PHE A 130 47.16 -24.82 -2.95
CA PHE A 130 48.16 -25.04 -1.92
C PHE A 130 48.91 -23.76 -1.59
N SER A 131 49.14 -23.50 -0.30
CA SER A 131 50.16 -22.54 0.11
C SER A 131 51.48 -23.27 0.21
N VAL A 132 52.42 -22.97 -0.68
CA VAL A 132 53.67 -23.74 -0.84
C VAL A 132 54.89 -22.85 -0.57
N SER A 133 55.82 -23.38 0.20
CA SER A 133 57.13 -22.79 0.43
C SER A 133 58.22 -23.75 -0.03
N HIS A 134 59.09 -23.32 -0.93
CA HIS A 134 60.24 -24.09 -1.42
C HIS A 134 61.53 -23.46 -0.90
N ALA A 135 62.18 -24.09 0.07
CA ALA A 135 63.45 -23.65 0.66
C ALA A 135 64.61 -24.51 0.14
N PRO A 136 65.78 -23.94 -0.19
CA PRO A 136 66.93 -24.71 -0.67
C PRO A 136 67.49 -25.63 0.42
N ALA A 137 67.72 -26.90 0.08
CA ALA A 137 68.41 -27.88 0.91
C ALA A 137 69.89 -27.96 0.49
N ARG A 138 70.79 -27.82 1.46
CA ARG A 138 72.24 -27.75 1.22
C ARG A 138 72.95 -29.00 1.71
N ASP A 139 73.99 -29.41 0.98
CA ASP A 139 74.88 -30.51 1.40
C ASP A 139 75.89 -30.07 2.48
N ASP A 140 76.76 -30.98 2.88
CA ASP A 140 77.79 -30.74 3.91
C ASP A 140 78.83 -29.70 3.45
N GLU A 141 78.96 -29.45 2.14
CA GLU A 141 79.79 -28.40 1.54
C GLU A 141 79.05 -27.07 1.33
N GLY A 142 77.77 -26.99 1.71
CA GLY A 142 76.95 -25.78 1.60
C GLY A 142 76.40 -25.49 0.20
N ARG A 143 76.52 -26.42 -0.75
CA ARG A 143 75.96 -26.32 -2.11
C ARG A 143 74.48 -26.70 -2.07
N THR A 144 73.64 -26.00 -2.82
CA THR A 144 72.21 -26.35 -2.96
C THR A 144 72.08 -27.60 -3.82
N VAL A 145 71.64 -28.70 -3.22
CA VAL A 145 71.51 -30.03 -3.87
C VAL A 145 70.08 -30.55 -3.84
N GLY A 146 69.15 -29.78 -3.27
CA GLY A 146 67.76 -30.17 -3.15
C GLY A 146 66.87 -29.02 -2.70
N VAL A 147 65.60 -29.33 -2.49
CA VAL A 147 64.58 -28.38 -2.02
C VAL A 147 63.76 -29.04 -0.92
N MET A 148 63.63 -28.34 0.20
CA MET A 148 62.68 -28.62 1.26
C MET A 148 61.38 -27.86 0.99
N THR A 149 60.30 -28.59 0.85
CA THR A 149 58.97 -28.07 0.54
C THR A 149 58.07 -28.22 1.75
N VAL A 150 57.45 -27.13 2.17
CA VAL A 150 56.35 -27.14 3.15
C VAL A 150 55.10 -26.71 2.42
N CYS A 151 54.02 -27.47 2.54
CA CYS A 151 52.76 -27.14 1.87
C CYS A 151 51.56 -27.36 2.79
N SER A 152 50.50 -26.58 2.56
CA SER A 152 49.20 -26.81 3.16
C SER A 152 48.11 -26.62 2.11
N GLU A 153 47.14 -27.52 2.10
CA GLU A 153 45.98 -27.41 1.23
C GLU A 153 45.03 -26.33 1.76
N VAL A 154 44.67 -25.38 0.91
CA VAL A 154 43.74 -24.26 1.18
C VAL A 154 42.55 -24.27 0.22
N THR A 155 42.31 -25.38 -0.48
CA THR A 155 41.24 -25.54 -1.47
C THR A 155 39.88 -25.11 -0.95
N GLN A 156 39.47 -25.62 0.22
CA GLN A 156 38.17 -25.32 0.83
C GLN A 156 38.02 -23.83 1.17
N GLN A 157 39.10 -23.17 1.57
CA GLN A 157 39.09 -21.73 1.85
C GLN A 157 38.88 -20.94 0.56
N VAL A 158 39.67 -21.21 -0.48
CA VAL A 158 39.60 -20.47 -1.76
C VAL A 158 38.25 -20.67 -2.44
N VAL A 159 37.77 -21.91 -2.51
CA VAL A 159 36.46 -22.24 -3.11
C VAL A 159 35.32 -21.65 -2.27
N GLY A 160 35.39 -21.74 -0.94
CA GLY A 160 34.41 -21.13 -0.04
C GLY A 160 34.31 -19.61 -0.22
N GLU A 161 35.45 -18.91 -0.29
CA GLU A 161 35.50 -17.46 -0.55
C GLU A 161 34.91 -17.08 -1.91
N ARG A 162 35.18 -17.89 -2.96
CA ARG A 162 34.63 -17.67 -4.32
C ARG A 162 33.10 -17.84 -4.34
N ARG A 163 32.59 -18.92 -3.73
CA ARG A 163 31.15 -19.20 -3.59
C ARG A 163 30.41 -18.15 -2.76
N LEU A 164 31.01 -17.68 -1.66
CA LEU A 164 30.46 -16.58 -0.86
C LEU A 164 30.40 -15.27 -1.65
N ARG A 165 31.41 -15.00 -2.48
CA ARG A 165 31.41 -13.83 -3.38
C ARG A 165 30.27 -13.91 -4.39
N LEU A 166 30.02 -15.07 -4.99
CA LEU A 166 28.90 -15.29 -5.89
C LEU A 166 27.56 -15.02 -5.19
N LEU A 167 27.33 -15.60 -4.00
CA LEU A 167 26.10 -15.36 -3.22
C LEU A 167 25.90 -13.88 -2.89
N ARG A 168 26.99 -13.17 -2.54
CA ARG A 168 26.96 -11.73 -2.29
C ARG A 168 26.61 -10.93 -3.56
N ASP A 169 27.20 -11.27 -4.70
CA ASP A 169 26.94 -10.58 -5.97
C ASP A 169 25.47 -10.75 -6.40
N LEU A 170 24.89 -11.93 -6.17
CA LEU A 170 23.46 -12.16 -6.38
C LEU A 170 22.59 -11.28 -5.49
N SER A 171 22.89 -11.16 -4.20
CA SER A 171 22.14 -10.27 -3.31
C SER A 171 22.24 -8.82 -3.77
N VAL A 172 23.43 -8.34 -4.16
CA VAL A 172 23.64 -6.95 -4.61
C VAL A 172 22.95 -6.66 -5.95
N ARG A 173 23.04 -7.55 -6.94
CA ARG A 173 22.40 -7.36 -8.26
C ARG A 173 20.89 -7.68 -8.25
N GLY A 174 20.44 -8.44 -7.25
CA GLY A 174 19.04 -8.73 -6.94
C GLY A 174 18.32 -7.59 -6.23
N ASP A 175 19.02 -6.76 -5.44
CA ASP A 175 18.47 -5.60 -4.70
C ASP A 175 18.18 -4.35 -5.56
N GLY A 176 18.13 -4.51 -6.88
CA GLY A 176 17.76 -3.44 -7.79
C GLY A 176 16.24 -3.18 -7.74
N ARG A 177 15.85 -1.91 -7.60
CA ARG A 177 14.51 -1.37 -7.90
C ARG A 177 14.15 -1.56 -9.38
N THR A 178 14.14 -2.79 -9.85
CA THR A 178 13.96 -3.08 -11.25
C THR A 178 12.52 -3.22 -11.62
N ILE A 179 12.26 -2.85 -12.86
CA ILE A 179 10.96 -2.44 -13.35
C ILE A 179 10.07 -3.68 -13.58
N ASP A 180 10.69 -4.85 -13.78
CA ASP A 180 10.01 -6.12 -14.01
C ASP A 180 10.86 -7.36 -13.58
N VAL A 181 10.19 -8.51 -13.57
CA VAL A 181 10.74 -9.82 -13.16
C VAL A 181 11.76 -10.37 -14.17
N ASP A 182 11.56 -10.17 -15.47
CA ASP A 182 12.42 -10.73 -16.52
C ASP A 182 13.81 -10.06 -16.51
N ALA A 183 13.87 -8.74 -16.35
CA ALA A 183 15.11 -8.00 -16.16
C ALA A 183 15.84 -8.44 -14.89
N THR A 184 15.11 -8.81 -13.84
CA THR A 184 15.68 -9.36 -12.61
C THR A 184 16.34 -10.72 -12.85
N CYS A 185 15.67 -11.61 -13.59
CA CYS A 185 16.25 -12.90 -14.00
C CYS A 185 17.55 -12.70 -14.78
N ALA A 186 17.57 -11.77 -15.74
CA ALA A 186 18.77 -11.48 -16.53
C ALA A 186 19.97 -11.06 -15.66
N ARG A 187 19.78 -10.12 -14.73
CA ARG A 187 20.88 -9.68 -13.85
C ARG A 187 21.36 -10.75 -12.87
N LEU A 188 20.46 -11.63 -12.41
CA LEU A 188 20.85 -12.76 -11.56
C LEU A 188 21.69 -13.76 -12.34
N ILE A 189 21.33 -14.02 -13.60
CA ILE A 189 22.11 -14.85 -14.51
C ILE A 189 23.46 -14.20 -14.82
N ASP A 190 23.54 -12.89 -15.08
CA ASP A 190 24.80 -12.17 -15.27
C ASP A 190 25.70 -12.21 -14.01
N ALA A 191 25.09 -12.27 -12.82
CA ALA A 191 25.84 -12.46 -11.58
C ALA A 191 26.43 -13.86 -11.51
N ILE A 192 25.68 -14.90 -11.90
CA ILE A 192 26.15 -16.29 -11.90
C ILE A 192 27.25 -16.49 -12.95
N ASP A 193 27.08 -15.94 -14.15
CA ASP A 193 28.02 -16.05 -15.28
C ASP A 193 29.40 -15.48 -14.96
N ALA A 194 29.49 -14.50 -14.05
CA ALA A 194 30.76 -13.96 -13.57
C ALA A 194 31.61 -14.96 -12.75
N HIS A 195 31.08 -16.14 -12.42
CA HIS A 195 31.74 -17.16 -11.58
C HIS A 195 31.72 -18.57 -12.22
N PRO A 196 32.28 -18.74 -13.44
CA PRO A 196 32.14 -19.97 -14.23
C PRO A 196 32.87 -21.18 -13.65
N LEU A 197 33.79 -20.99 -12.70
CA LEU A 197 34.50 -22.08 -12.03
C LEU A 197 33.62 -22.83 -11.01
N ASP A 198 32.62 -22.14 -10.43
CA ASP A 198 31.68 -22.73 -9.47
C ASP A 198 30.32 -23.06 -10.11
N VAL A 199 29.89 -22.28 -11.10
CA VAL A 199 28.63 -22.50 -11.82
C VAL A 199 28.91 -22.30 -13.32
N PRO A 200 29.31 -23.37 -14.05
CA PRO A 200 29.71 -23.25 -15.46
C PRO A 200 28.62 -22.76 -16.40
N PHE A 201 27.36 -23.07 -16.09
CA PHE A 201 26.20 -22.55 -16.79
C PHE A 201 25.01 -22.51 -15.84
N ALA A 202 24.03 -21.66 -16.14
CA ALA A 202 22.79 -21.59 -15.41
C ALA A 202 21.61 -21.16 -16.29
N ALA A 203 20.40 -21.56 -15.92
CA ALA A 203 19.17 -21.10 -16.54
C ALA A 203 18.04 -20.95 -15.52
N ILE A 204 17.32 -19.84 -15.59
CA ILE A 204 16.13 -19.57 -14.77
C ILE A 204 14.89 -19.82 -15.62
N TYR A 205 14.04 -20.71 -15.13
CA TYR A 205 12.71 -20.97 -15.67
C TYR A 205 11.68 -20.44 -14.69
N LEU A 206 10.76 -19.60 -15.16
CA LEU A 206 9.63 -19.14 -14.35
C LEU A 206 8.38 -19.95 -14.69
N ARG A 207 7.58 -20.20 -13.67
CA ARG A 207 6.31 -20.90 -13.80
C ARG A 207 5.18 -19.92 -14.13
N ASP A 208 4.41 -20.24 -15.16
CA ASP A 208 3.14 -19.59 -15.50
C ASP A 208 2.06 -20.67 -15.64
N GLY A 209 1.31 -20.88 -14.55
CA GLY A 209 0.33 -21.96 -14.44
C GLY A 209 0.99 -23.35 -14.59
N MET A 210 0.69 -24.03 -15.70
CA MET A 210 1.25 -25.33 -16.04
C MET A 210 2.44 -25.26 -17.00
N VAL A 211 2.92 -24.07 -17.35
CA VAL A 211 4.04 -23.86 -18.27
C VAL A 211 5.27 -23.39 -17.48
N LEU A 212 6.44 -23.94 -17.79
CA LEU A 212 7.74 -23.37 -17.44
C LEU A 212 8.30 -22.65 -18.66
N ARG A 213 8.62 -21.37 -18.52
CA ARG A 213 9.29 -20.56 -19.55
C ARG A 213 10.71 -20.25 -19.11
N ARG A 214 11.70 -20.52 -19.97
CA ARG A 214 13.07 -20.05 -19.77
C ARG A 214 13.11 -18.54 -19.95
N VAL A 215 13.53 -17.82 -18.92
CA VAL A 215 13.55 -16.34 -18.92
C VAL A 215 14.96 -15.80 -19.14
N ALA A 216 15.95 -16.44 -18.53
CA ALA A 216 17.35 -16.06 -18.66
C ALA A 216 18.24 -17.30 -18.55
N TRP A 217 19.41 -17.26 -19.19
CA TRP A 217 20.42 -18.31 -19.12
C TRP A 217 21.81 -17.75 -19.43
N ALA A 218 22.85 -18.42 -18.96
CA ALA A 218 24.24 -18.11 -19.25
C ALA A 218 25.11 -19.37 -19.21
N GLY A 219 26.34 -19.25 -19.70
CA GLY A 219 27.32 -20.32 -19.89
C GLY A 219 27.63 -20.57 -21.35
N GLY A 220 28.92 -20.62 -21.71
CA GLY A 220 29.41 -20.77 -23.08
C GLY A 220 29.83 -19.46 -23.73
N ASP A 221 30.25 -19.53 -25.00
CA ASP A 221 30.47 -18.31 -25.79
C ASP A 221 29.09 -17.73 -26.17
N PRO A 222 28.78 -16.46 -25.87
CA PRO A 222 27.49 -15.86 -26.19
C PRO A 222 27.15 -15.88 -27.70
N ASP A 223 28.15 -16.01 -28.58
CA ASP A 223 27.95 -16.16 -30.02
C ASP A 223 27.65 -17.61 -30.46
N ASP A 224 27.73 -18.59 -29.54
CA ASP A 224 27.47 -20.00 -29.80
C ASP A 224 26.01 -20.37 -29.45
N ALA A 225 25.15 -20.41 -30.48
CA ALA A 225 23.72 -20.71 -30.35
C ALA A 225 23.39 -22.13 -29.84
N THR A 226 24.41 -22.98 -29.62
CA THR A 226 24.24 -24.36 -29.15
C THR A 226 23.60 -24.46 -27.76
N VAL A 227 23.94 -23.55 -26.84
CA VAL A 227 23.39 -23.58 -25.47
C VAL A 227 21.90 -23.21 -25.45
N ALA A 228 21.53 -22.17 -26.18
CA ALA A 228 20.15 -21.74 -26.32
C ALA A 228 19.25 -22.81 -26.97
N GLY A 229 19.80 -23.60 -27.90
CA GLY A 229 19.09 -24.69 -28.57
C GLY A 229 18.98 -25.98 -27.75
N ALA A 230 19.93 -26.26 -26.85
CA ALA A 230 19.91 -27.44 -25.97
C ALA A 230 18.95 -27.32 -24.78
N LEU A 231 18.71 -26.08 -24.34
CA LEU A 231 17.82 -25.74 -23.23
C LEU A 231 16.41 -25.38 -23.77
N PRO A 232 15.32 -26.05 -23.30
CA PRO A 232 13.97 -25.75 -23.77
C PRO A 232 13.57 -24.29 -23.53
N GLU A 233 12.91 -23.65 -24.49
CA GLU A 233 12.41 -22.27 -24.32
C GLU A 233 11.14 -22.23 -23.46
N ALA A 234 10.21 -23.16 -23.71
CA ALA A 234 9.01 -23.34 -22.92
C ALA A 234 8.63 -24.83 -22.84
N THR A 235 7.95 -25.23 -21.78
CA THR A 235 7.48 -26.60 -21.57
C THR A 235 6.24 -26.60 -20.72
N GLU A 236 5.21 -27.37 -21.10
CA GLU A 236 4.12 -27.72 -20.21
C GLU A 236 4.54 -28.82 -19.23
N LEU A 237 4.22 -28.67 -17.95
CA LEU A 237 4.54 -29.64 -16.89
C LEU A 237 3.85 -31.00 -17.11
N THR A 238 2.73 -31.01 -17.85
CA THR A 238 1.99 -32.20 -18.26
C THR A 238 2.47 -32.81 -19.58
N ASP A 239 3.27 -32.07 -20.36
CA ASP A 239 3.77 -32.55 -21.63
C ASP A 239 4.76 -33.71 -21.40
N PRO A 240 4.55 -34.88 -22.01
CA PRO A 240 5.46 -36.01 -21.92
C PRO A 240 6.82 -35.79 -22.60
N SER A 241 7.15 -34.58 -23.09
CA SER A 241 8.42 -34.30 -23.79
C SER A 241 9.65 -34.84 -23.04
N THR A 242 10.53 -35.51 -23.78
CA THR A 242 11.79 -36.05 -23.24
C THR A 242 12.78 -34.93 -22.91
N ALA A 243 12.75 -33.80 -23.62
CA ALA A 243 13.74 -32.73 -23.46
C ALA A 243 13.67 -32.08 -22.06
N ALA A 244 12.49 -31.71 -21.56
CA ALA A 244 12.37 -31.09 -20.24
C ALA A 244 12.58 -32.09 -19.09
N ARG A 245 12.12 -33.34 -19.25
CA ARG A 245 12.40 -34.41 -18.29
C ARG A 245 13.88 -34.77 -18.23
N ALA A 246 14.57 -34.71 -19.36
CA ALA A 246 16.01 -34.93 -19.44
C ALA A 246 16.80 -33.89 -18.64
N TRP A 247 16.24 -32.68 -18.47
CA TRP A 247 16.79 -31.62 -17.61
C TRP A 247 16.18 -31.60 -16.19
N GLY A 248 15.35 -32.58 -15.82
CA GLY A 248 14.75 -32.65 -14.49
C GLY A 248 13.76 -31.51 -14.15
N LEU A 249 13.35 -30.71 -15.14
CA LEU A 249 12.54 -29.49 -14.91
C LEU A 249 11.17 -29.78 -14.27
N PRO A 250 10.39 -30.80 -14.71
CA PRO A 250 9.08 -31.04 -14.12
C PRO A 250 9.16 -31.45 -12.63
N ALA A 251 10.13 -32.29 -12.27
CA ALA A 251 10.34 -32.71 -10.89
C ALA A 251 10.76 -31.55 -9.98
N ALA A 252 11.64 -30.67 -10.47
CA ALA A 252 12.02 -29.46 -9.74
C ALA A 252 10.85 -28.48 -9.59
N ALA A 253 9.98 -28.35 -10.59
CA ALA A 253 8.77 -27.54 -10.48
C ALA A 253 7.72 -28.09 -9.51
N GLU A 254 7.83 -29.35 -9.10
CA GLU A 254 7.06 -29.97 -8.02
C GLU A 254 7.74 -29.84 -6.63
N GLY A 255 8.88 -29.14 -6.55
CA GLY A 255 9.61 -28.93 -5.29
C GLY A 255 10.73 -29.95 -5.03
N ARG A 256 11.04 -30.85 -5.96
CA ARG A 256 12.08 -31.87 -5.78
C ARG A 256 13.34 -31.56 -6.60
N ALA A 257 14.44 -31.23 -5.90
CA ALA A 257 15.74 -31.08 -6.54
C ALA A 257 16.13 -32.37 -7.29
N THR A 258 16.58 -32.23 -8.54
CA THR A 258 16.88 -33.36 -9.43
C THR A 258 18.30 -33.24 -9.97
N GLU A 259 19.07 -34.31 -9.87
CA GLU A 259 20.39 -34.44 -10.48
C GLU A 259 20.25 -34.94 -11.92
N VAL A 260 20.90 -34.25 -12.84
CA VAL A 260 20.90 -34.52 -14.27
C VAL A 260 22.29 -35.01 -14.64
N THR A 261 22.39 -36.27 -15.05
CA THR A 261 23.62 -36.90 -15.56
C THR A 261 23.64 -36.88 -17.08
N ASP A 262 24.79 -37.13 -17.71
CA ASP A 262 24.98 -37.11 -19.18
C ASP A 262 24.73 -35.70 -19.78
N VAL A 263 25.16 -34.65 -19.07
CA VAL A 263 25.06 -33.28 -19.58
C VAL A 263 25.87 -33.13 -20.86
N THR A 264 27.02 -33.78 -20.96
CA THR A 264 27.91 -33.71 -22.14
C THR A 264 27.22 -34.18 -23.43
N GLY A 265 26.36 -35.21 -23.37
CA GLY A 265 25.58 -35.66 -24.52
C GLY A 265 24.49 -34.68 -24.97
N ARG A 266 24.13 -33.70 -24.13
CA ARG A 266 23.08 -32.69 -24.37
C ARG A 266 23.63 -31.30 -24.64
N LEU A 267 24.69 -30.94 -23.93
CA LEU A 267 25.33 -29.64 -23.93
C LEU A 267 26.84 -29.86 -23.71
N ALA A 268 27.60 -29.83 -24.80
CA ALA A 268 29.05 -30.00 -24.77
C ALA A 268 29.73 -28.68 -24.36
N LEU A 269 29.69 -28.37 -23.06
CA LEU A 269 30.25 -27.14 -22.51
C LEU A 269 31.58 -27.44 -21.77
N PRO A 270 32.72 -26.85 -22.19
CA PRO A 270 33.97 -26.93 -21.43
C PRO A 270 33.93 -26.02 -20.21
N ALA A 271 34.41 -26.52 -19.06
CA ALA A 271 34.34 -25.84 -17.77
C ALA A 271 35.54 -26.11 -16.87
N GLY A 272 35.64 -25.36 -15.77
CA GLY A 272 36.74 -25.45 -14.83
C GLY A 272 38.06 -24.91 -15.37
N PRO A 273 39.15 -24.96 -14.58
CA PRO A 273 40.46 -24.42 -14.96
C PRO A 273 41.07 -25.13 -16.19
N TRP A 274 40.70 -26.39 -16.42
CA TRP A 274 41.25 -27.24 -17.47
C TRP A 274 40.32 -27.46 -18.66
N LYS A 275 39.15 -26.80 -18.68
CA LYS A 275 38.17 -26.89 -19.78
C LYS A 275 37.66 -28.32 -20.02
N ASP A 276 37.53 -29.11 -18.96
CA ASP A 276 36.92 -30.44 -19.01
C ASP A 276 35.40 -30.31 -19.30
N PRO A 277 34.76 -31.29 -19.94
CA PRO A 277 33.34 -31.21 -20.25
C PRO A 277 32.48 -31.29 -18.97
N VAL A 278 31.38 -30.51 -18.92
CA VAL A 278 30.39 -30.64 -17.85
C VAL A 278 29.61 -31.95 -18.01
N GLU A 279 29.66 -32.81 -17.00
CA GLU A 279 28.98 -34.12 -16.99
C GLU A 279 27.64 -34.12 -16.23
N THR A 280 27.51 -33.23 -15.23
CA THR A 280 26.40 -33.21 -14.27
C THR A 280 25.81 -31.82 -14.12
N ALA A 281 24.49 -31.74 -13.91
CA ALA A 281 23.76 -30.52 -13.59
C ALA A 281 22.72 -30.78 -12.48
N LEU A 282 22.22 -29.72 -11.86
CA LEU A 282 21.14 -29.77 -10.88
C LEU A 282 19.97 -28.88 -11.32
N ALA A 283 18.77 -29.44 -11.31
CA ALA A 283 17.52 -28.69 -11.41
C ALA A 283 16.97 -28.46 -10.00
N LEU A 284 16.90 -27.20 -9.59
CA LEU A 284 16.57 -26.79 -8.22
C LEU A 284 15.24 -26.04 -8.19
N PRO A 285 14.30 -26.38 -7.29
CA PRO A 285 13.10 -25.59 -7.09
C PRO A 285 13.44 -24.18 -6.62
N LEU A 286 12.71 -23.18 -7.14
CA LEU A 286 12.71 -21.83 -6.61
C LEU A 286 11.54 -21.65 -5.63
N PRO A 287 11.72 -21.84 -4.32
CA PRO A 287 10.62 -21.86 -3.36
C PRO A 287 9.80 -20.57 -3.33
N SER A 288 8.47 -20.73 -3.36
CA SER A 288 7.50 -19.68 -3.05
C SER A 288 7.37 -19.51 -1.52
N ALA A 289 6.90 -18.35 -1.08
CA ALA A 289 6.62 -18.08 0.34
C ALA A 289 5.14 -18.30 0.72
N THR A 290 4.25 -18.31 -0.27
CA THR A 290 2.79 -18.27 -0.08
C THR A 290 2.05 -19.41 -0.76
N GLU A 291 2.68 -20.10 -1.70
CA GLU A 291 2.09 -21.20 -2.47
C GLU A 291 2.85 -22.50 -2.20
N ASP A 292 2.13 -23.64 -2.22
CA ASP A 292 2.74 -24.98 -2.20
C ASP A 292 3.56 -25.28 -3.47
N GLN A 293 3.55 -24.37 -4.44
CA GLN A 293 4.24 -24.51 -5.72
C GLN A 293 5.45 -23.58 -5.80
N PRO A 294 6.61 -24.08 -6.27
CA PRO A 294 7.76 -23.25 -6.61
C PRO A 294 7.43 -22.17 -7.66
N LEU A 295 8.06 -21.00 -7.52
CA LEU A 295 8.02 -19.89 -8.49
C LEU A 295 8.57 -20.28 -9.86
N GLY A 296 9.39 -21.34 -9.90
CA GLY A 296 10.14 -21.74 -11.06
C GLY A 296 11.23 -22.75 -10.72
N VAL A 297 12.19 -22.89 -11.64
CA VAL A 297 13.32 -23.81 -11.55
C VAL A 297 14.61 -23.07 -11.89
N LEU A 298 15.64 -23.28 -11.08
CA LEU A 298 17.02 -22.90 -11.40
C LEU A 298 17.78 -24.14 -11.83
N LEU A 299 18.17 -24.19 -13.09
CA LEU A 299 19.06 -25.23 -13.64
C LEU A 299 20.50 -24.73 -13.59
N VAL A 300 21.42 -25.52 -13.04
CA VAL A 300 22.84 -25.16 -12.89
C VAL A 300 23.77 -26.30 -13.25
N GLY A 301 24.83 -26.02 -13.98
CA GLY A 301 25.92 -26.96 -14.24
C GLY A 301 26.80 -27.17 -13.01
N VAL A 302 27.33 -28.38 -12.85
CA VAL A 302 28.31 -28.74 -11.81
C VAL A 302 29.70 -28.66 -12.41
N SER A 303 30.63 -28.00 -11.71
CA SER A 303 32.02 -27.89 -12.16
C SER A 303 32.66 -29.29 -12.27
N PRO A 304 33.25 -29.65 -13.43
CA PRO A 304 33.88 -30.97 -13.60
C PRO A 304 35.13 -31.13 -12.74
N SER A 305 35.69 -30.01 -12.26
CA SER A 305 36.89 -30.00 -11.42
C SER A 305 36.61 -30.21 -9.93
N ARG A 306 35.35 -30.52 -9.56
CA ARG A 306 34.91 -30.69 -8.17
C ARG A 306 33.87 -31.82 -8.07
N GLY A 307 34.06 -32.72 -7.11
CA GLY A 307 33.01 -33.68 -6.75
C GLY A 307 31.76 -32.98 -6.18
N LEU A 308 30.57 -33.51 -6.51
CA LEU A 308 29.28 -33.00 -6.01
C LEU A 308 29.00 -33.48 -4.58
N ASP A 309 29.81 -33.00 -3.64
CA ASP A 309 29.70 -33.27 -2.21
C ASP A 309 28.54 -32.49 -1.54
N GLU A 310 28.29 -32.78 -0.25
CA GLU A 310 27.22 -32.15 0.53
C GLU A 310 27.39 -30.63 0.65
N ALA A 311 28.63 -30.14 0.77
CA ALA A 311 28.91 -28.71 0.85
C ALA A 311 28.57 -27.99 -0.46
N TYR A 312 28.87 -28.62 -1.61
CA TYR A 312 28.54 -28.08 -2.93
C TYR A 312 27.02 -28.11 -3.18
N ARG A 313 26.33 -29.18 -2.79
CA ARG A 313 24.85 -29.23 -2.84
C ARG A 313 24.22 -28.15 -1.96
N SER A 314 24.75 -27.94 -0.75
CA SER A 314 24.29 -26.89 0.16
C SER A 314 24.48 -25.49 -0.44
N PHE A 315 25.62 -25.24 -1.10
CA PHE A 315 25.85 -24.00 -1.85
C PHE A 315 24.79 -23.77 -2.93
N TYR A 316 24.47 -24.79 -3.74
CA TYR A 316 23.43 -24.67 -4.76
C TYR A 316 22.03 -24.44 -4.19
N GLN A 317 21.71 -25.03 -3.04
CA GLN A 317 20.45 -24.74 -2.35
C GLN A 317 20.38 -23.28 -1.89
N LEU A 318 21.47 -22.75 -1.31
CA LEU A 318 21.56 -21.33 -0.93
C LEU A 318 21.46 -20.42 -2.16
N LEU A 319 22.06 -20.83 -3.29
CA LEU A 319 21.96 -20.14 -4.56
C LEU A 319 20.50 -20.01 -5.03
N ALA A 320 19.76 -21.13 -5.06
CA ALA A 320 18.34 -21.16 -5.44
C ALA A 320 17.48 -20.32 -4.47
N GLN A 321 17.78 -20.35 -3.18
CA GLN A 321 17.10 -19.51 -2.18
C GLN A 321 17.32 -18.01 -2.44
N GLN A 322 18.55 -17.57 -2.72
CA GLN A 322 18.85 -16.16 -3.02
C GLN A 322 18.15 -15.70 -4.30
N VAL A 323 18.16 -16.52 -5.35
CA VAL A 323 17.39 -16.25 -6.58
C VAL A 323 15.90 -16.11 -6.27
N SER A 324 15.35 -17.01 -5.46
CA SER A 324 13.93 -16.95 -5.07
C SER A 324 13.57 -15.69 -4.30
N VAL A 325 14.43 -15.23 -3.38
CA VAL A 325 14.23 -13.98 -2.63
C VAL A 325 14.15 -12.79 -3.60
N ALA A 326 15.11 -12.69 -4.53
CA ALA A 326 15.15 -11.60 -5.51
C ALA A 326 13.89 -11.58 -6.42
N LEU A 327 13.45 -12.76 -6.87
CA LEU A 327 12.25 -12.86 -7.71
C LEU A 327 10.97 -12.47 -6.97
N ARG A 328 10.80 -12.89 -5.71
CA ARG A 328 9.65 -12.48 -4.89
C ARG A 328 9.61 -10.96 -4.69
N ASN A 329 10.76 -10.35 -4.43
CA ASN A 329 10.85 -8.90 -4.27
C ASN A 329 10.45 -8.18 -5.56
N ALA A 330 10.89 -8.67 -6.73
CA ALA A 330 10.51 -8.11 -8.02
C ALA A 330 9.00 -8.25 -8.30
N GLN A 331 8.42 -9.43 -8.07
CA GLN A 331 6.98 -9.68 -8.25
C GLN A 331 6.14 -8.77 -7.34
N ALA A 332 6.50 -8.66 -6.05
CA ALA A 332 5.81 -7.82 -5.10
C ALA A 332 5.87 -6.33 -5.48
N TYR A 333 7.03 -5.87 -5.96
CA TYR A 333 7.19 -4.49 -6.42
C TYR A 333 6.33 -4.19 -7.66
N GLU A 334 6.28 -5.10 -8.62
CA GLU A 334 5.49 -4.94 -9.84
C GLU A 334 3.98 -4.91 -9.54
N GLU A 335 3.49 -5.78 -8.66
CA GLU A 335 2.08 -5.77 -8.21
C GLU A 335 1.71 -4.45 -7.53
N GLU A 336 2.55 -3.96 -6.61
CA GLU A 336 2.29 -2.73 -5.89
C GLU A 336 2.24 -1.53 -6.85
N ARG A 337 3.13 -1.49 -7.84
CA ARG A 337 3.10 -0.48 -8.90
C ARG A 337 1.80 -0.52 -9.69
N ARG A 338 1.37 -1.70 -10.15
CA ARG A 338 0.10 -1.87 -10.90
C ARG A 338 -1.10 -1.41 -10.08
N ARG A 339 -1.14 -1.70 -8.77
CA ARG A 339 -2.21 -1.23 -7.86
C ARG A 339 -2.21 0.29 -7.71
N ALA A 340 -1.03 0.91 -7.56
CA ALA A 340 -0.90 2.36 -7.45
C ALA A 340 -1.36 3.07 -8.72
N GLU A 341 -1.00 2.55 -9.89
CA GLU A 341 -1.43 3.07 -11.20
C GLU A 341 -2.94 2.97 -11.38
N ALA A 342 -3.55 1.83 -11.03
CA ALA A 342 -5.00 1.65 -11.10
C ALA A 342 -5.76 2.63 -10.18
N LEU A 343 -5.24 2.87 -8.96
CA LEU A 343 -5.81 3.85 -8.03
C LEU A 343 -5.71 5.28 -8.56
N ALA A 344 -4.58 5.64 -9.18
CA ALA A 344 -4.39 6.96 -9.76
C ALA A 344 -5.34 7.22 -10.94
N GLU A 345 -5.55 6.22 -11.80
CA GLU A 345 -6.49 6.36 -12.92
C GLU A 345 -7.94 6.50 -12.42
N LEU A 346 -8.32 5.75 -11.37
CA LEU A 346 -9.65 5.86 -10.78
C LEU A 346 -9.89 7.26 -10.19
N ASP A 347 -8.89 7.84 -9.53
CA ASP A 347 -9.00 9.21 -8.99
C ASP A 347 -9.10 10.28 -10.09
N ARG A 348 -8.39 10.08 -11.21
CA ARG A 348 -8.48 10.94 -12.40
C ARG A 348 -9.87 10.89 -13.03
N VAL A 349 -10.39 9.70 -13.29
CA VAL A 349 -11.75 9.50 -13.83
C VAL A 349 -12.80 10.13 -12.92
N LYS A 350 -12.67 9.95 -11.60
CA LYS A 350 -13.56 10.57 -10.61
C LYS A 350 -13.55 12.09 -10.70
N THR A 351 -12.37 12.70 -10.81
CA THR A 351 -12.23 14.16 -10.97
C THR A 351 -12.93 14.68 -12.23
N ASP A 352 -12.68 14.04 -13.37
CA ASP A 352 -13.16 14.50 -14.67
C ASP A 352 -14.67 14.39 -14.75
N PHE A 353 -15.24 13.33 -14.16
CA PHE A 353 -16.68 13.16 -14.01
C PHE A 353 -17.34 14.38 -13.33
N PHE A 354 -16.84 14.83 -12.18
CA PHE A 354 -17.46 15.95 -11.46
C PHE A 354 -17.34 17.30 -12.20
N THR A 355 -16.24 17.49 -12.94
CA THR A 355 -16.02 18.75 -13.68
C THR A 355 -16.93 18.84 -14.91
N ASN A 356 -17.13 17.74 -15.64
CA ASN A 356 -18.01 17.72 -16.82
C ASN A 356 -19.49 17.83 -16.43
N VAL A 357 -19.92 17.10 -15.40
CA VAL A 357 -21.30 17.13 -14.89
C VAL A 357 -21.74 18.53 -14.47
N SER A 358 -20.80 19.37 -14.03
CA SER A 358 -21.04 20.79 -13.68
C SER A 358 -21.66 21.60 -14.81
N HIS A 359 -21.07 21.49 -16.00
CA HIS A 359 -21.46 22.25 -17.18
C HIS A 359 -22.78 21.73 -17.75
N GLU A 360 -22.98 20.42 -17.67
CA GLU A 360 -24.21 19.76 -18.12
C GLU A 360 -25.43 20.11 -17.26
N PHE A 361 -25.27 20.32 -15.95
CA PHE A 361 -26.38 20.78 -15.09
C PHE A 361 -26.61 22.28 -15.13
N ARG A 362 -25.56 23.10 -15.26
CA ARG A 362 -25.70 24.57 -15.23
C ARG A 362 -26.46 25.10 -16.45
N THR A 363 -26.18 24.55 -17.63
CA THR A 363 -26.78 25.01 -18.90
C THR A 363 -28.32 24.93 -18.92
N PRO A 364 -28.96 23.78 -18.67
CA PRO A 364 -30.42 23.68 -18.67
C PRO A 364 -31.05 24.52 -17.55
N LEU A 365 -30.42 24.64 -16.38
CA LEU A 365 -30.92 25.48 -15.29
C LEU A 365 -30.91 26.97 -15.66
N THR A 366 -29.84 27.45 -16.30
CA THR A 366 -29.77 28.83 -16.80
C THR A 366 -30.84 29.10 -17.85
N LEU A 367 -31.08 28.15 -18.76
CA LEU A 367 -32.11 28.25 -19.80
C LEU A 367 -33.55 28.18 -19.25
N MET A 368 -33.75 27.64 -18.05
CA MET A 368 -35.04 27.71 -17.34
C MET A 368 -35.18 29.02 -16.56
N LEU A 369 -34.13 29.43 -15.84
CA LEU A 369 -34.18 30.58 -14.92
C LEU A 369 -34.38 31.91 -15.63
N GLY A 370 -33.74 32.12 -16.79
CA GLY A 370 -33.88 33.36 -17.58
C GLY A 370 -35.33 33.64 -17.97
N PRO A 371 -35.98 32.77 -18.77
CA PRO A 371 -37.37 32.94 -19.18
C PRO A 371 -38.36 33.03 -18.02
N LEU A 372 -38.13 32.26 -16.94
CA LEU A 372 -38.98 32.34 -15.75
C LEU A 372 -38.84 33.70 -15.04
N SER A 373 -37.63 34.24 -14.93
CA SER A 373 -37.38 35.56 -14.35
C SER A 373 -37.97 36.68 -15.20
N ASP A 374 -37.83 36.59 -16.53
CA ASP A 374 -38.37 37.56 -17.48
C ASP A 374 -39.90 37.60 -17.38
N ALA A 375 -40.56 36.43 -17.35
CA ALA A 375 -42.02 36.34 -17.23
C ALA A 375 -42.58 36.89 -15.90
N LEU A 376 -41.79 36.84 -14.81
CA LEU A 376 -42.19 37.40 -13.50
C LEU A 376 -41.98 38.91 -13.41
N SER A 377 -41.03 39.43 -14.20
CA SER A 377 -40.63 40.84 -14.22
C SER A 377 -41.31 41.65 -15.33
N ASP A 378 -41.99 40.97 -16.28
CA ASP A 378 -42.71 41.60 -17.38
C ASP A 378 -43.85 42.47 -16.87
N SER A 379 -43.65 43.79 -16.99
CA SER A 379 -44.61 44.81 -16.61
C SER A 379 -45.56 45.20 -17.75
N ALA A 380 -45.24 44.82 -19.00
CA ALA A 380 -46.02 45.14 -20.19
C ALA A 380 -47.10 44.07 -20.47
N ALA A 381 -46.83 42.81 -20.13
CA ALA A 381 -47.78 41.70 -20.22
C ALA A 381 -47.78 40.86 -18.91
N PRO A 382 -48.37 41.38 -17.82
CA PRO A 382 -48.34 40.70 -16.53
C PRO A 382 -49.10 39.38 -16.56
N LEU A 383 -48.51 38.34 -15.95
CA LEU A 383 -49.15 37.04 -15.79
C LEU A 383 -50.42 37.14 -14.94
N ALA A 384 -51.47 36.40 -15.33
CA ALA A 384 -52.65 36.23 -14.49
C ALA A 384 -52.26 35.61 -13.12
N PRO A 385 -52.97 35.92 -12.01
CA PRO A 385 -52.54 35.55 -10.65
C PRO A 385 -52.15 34.07 -10.48
N VAL A 386 -52.95 33.16 -11.04
CA VAL A 386 -52.71 31.71 -10.98
C VAL A 386 -51.49 31.28 -11.81
N GLN A 387 -51.21 31.96 -12.92
CA GLN A 387 -50.02 31.68 -13.74
C GLN A 387 -48.77 32.26 -13.10
N ARG A 388 -48.86 33.45 -12.50
CA ARG A 388 -47.77 34.07 -11.74
C ARG A 388 -47.29 33.16 -10.62
N GLU A 389 -48.20 32.64 -9.79
CA GLU A 389 -47.87 31.72 -8.68
C GLU A 389 -47.17 30.43 -9.16
N ARG A 390 -47.59 29.88 -10.31
CA ARG A 390 -46.95 28.69 -10.92
C ARG A 390 -45.54 28.99 -11.40
N VAL A 391 -45.33 30.14 -12.05
CA VAL A 391 -44.02 30.58 -12.54
C VAL A 391 -43.10 30.93 -11.36
N GLU A 392 -43.61 31.57 -10.31
CA GLU A 392 -42.88 31.84 -9.06
C GLU A 392 -42.43 30.53 -8.40
N THR A 393 -43.29 29.52 -8.38
CA THR A 393 -42.96 28.19 -7.85
C THR A 393 -41.90 27.48 -8.69
N ALA A 394 -42.00 27.53 -10.03
CA ALA A 394 -40.99 26.96 -10.93
C ALA A 394 -39.64 27.67 -10.79
N TRP A 395 -39.64 29.01 -10.71
CA TRP A 395 -38.44 29.82 -10.54
C TRP A 395 -37.75 29.57 -9.20
N ARG A 396 -38.50 29.48 -8.10
CA ARG A 396 -37.98 29.09 -6.77
C ARG A 396 -37.30 27.72 -6.81
N ASN A 397 -37.94 26.72 -7.42
CA ASN A 397 -37.38 25.37 -7.53
C ASN A 397 -36.13 25.30 -8.42
N ALA A 398 -36.13 25.97 -9.57
CA ALA A 398 -34.96 26.04 -10.45
C ALA A 398 -33.77 26.76 -9.78
N THR A 399 -34.04 27.84 -9.03
CA THR A 399 -33.02 28.60 -8.30
C THR A 399 -32.40 27.73 -7.20
N ARG A 400 -33.24 26.98 -6.48
CA ARG A 400 -32.80 26.05 -5.45
C ARG A 400 -31.92 24.92 -6.00
N LEU A 401 -32.28 24.35 -7.16
CA LEU A 401 -31.46 23.35 -7.85
C LEU A 401 -30.10 23.92 -8.24
N LEU A 402 -30.07 25.15 -8.76
CA LEU A 402 -28.81 25.83 -9.11
C LEU A 402 -27.91 26.04 -7.89
N THR A 403 -28.47 26.44 -6.74
CA THR A 403 -27.73 26.56 -5.48
C THR A 403 -27.16 25.22 -5.05
N LEU A 404 -27.96 24.15 -5.12
CA LEU A 404 -27.54 22.77 -4.80
C LEU A 404 -26.36 22.30 -5.65
N VAL A 405 -26.48 22.46 -6.97
CA VAL A 405 -25.41 22.11 -7.92
C VAL A 405 -24.15 22.92 -7.58
N ASN A 406 -24.26 24.25 -7.45
CA ASN A 406 -23.10 25.09 -7.15
C ASN A 406 -22.44 24.75 -5.80
N SER A 407 -23.21 24.39 -4.77
CA SER A 407 -22.68 23.94 -3.47
C SER A 407 -21.93 22.61 -3.60
N LEU A 408 -22.47 21.64 -4.33
CA LEU A 408 -21.81 20.35 -4.58
C LEU A 408 -20.47 20.53 -5.32
N LEU A 409 -20.44 21.43 -6.30
CA LEU A 409 -19.26 21.72 -7.10
C LEU A 409 -18.19 22.50 -6.33
N THR A 410 -18.62 23.48 -5.53
CA THR A 410 -17.71 24.20 -4.62
C THR A 410 -17.03 23.19 -3.69
N PHE A 411 -17.80 22.26 -3.12
CA PHE A 411 -17.28 21.22 -2.26
C PHE A 411 -16.32 20.26 -2.99
N SER A 412 -16.69 19.78 -4.18
CA SER A 412 -15.83 18.89 -4.99
C SER A 412 -14.50 19.55 -5.36
N SER A 413 -14.50 20.86 -5.58
CA SER A 413 -13.29 21.63 -5.89
C SER A 413 -12.39 21.81 -4.66
N LEU A 414 -13.00 21.96 -3.47
CA LEU A 414 -12.31 22.04 -2.19
C LEU A 414 -11.61 20.71 -1.83
N GLU A 415 -12.29 19.56 -1.99
CA GLU A 415 -11.68 18.24 -1.73
C GLU A 415 -10.52 17.89 -2.66
N ALA A 416 -10.64 18.27 -3.93
CA ALA A 416 -9.59 18.04 -4.91
C ALA A 416 -8.37 18.99 -4.73
N GLY A 417 -8.39 19.86 -3.72
CA GLY A 417 -7.33 20.84 -3.46
C GLY A 417 -7.20 21.92 -4.55
N ARG A 418 -8.20 22.06 -5.43
CA ARG A 418 -8.18 23.01 -6.57
C ARG A 418 -8.76 24.38 -6.22
N ALA A 419 -9.53 24.46 -5.14
CA ALA A 419 -10.10 25.70 -4.66
C ALA A 419 -8.99 26.66 -4.18
N ARG A 420 -9.09 27.93 -4.57
CA ARG A 420 -8.19 29.01 -4.13
C ARG A 420 -9.01 29.98 -3.29
N SER A 421 -8.38 30.51 -2.24
CA SER A 421 -8.94 31.58 -1.41
C SER A 421 -8.28 32.89 -1.84
N ASP A 422 -9.11 33.87 -2.24
CA ASP A 422 -8.68 35.23 -2.59
C ASP A 422 -8.59 36.06 -1.30
N ALA A 423 -7.60 35.74 -0.47
CA ALA A 423 -7.50 36.26 0.87
C ALA A 423 -7.09 37.75 0.86
N ARG A 424 -7.89 38.59 1.54
CA ARG A 424 -7.72 40.04 1.61
C ARG A 424 -7.74 40.48 3.06
N MET A 425 -7.06 41.58 3.39
CA MET A 425 -7.21 42.21 4.70
C MET A 425 -8.60 42.83 4.79
N VAL A 426 -9.40 42.36 5.75
CA VAL A 426 -10.77 42.83 5.98
C VAL A 426 -10.95 43.20 7.45
N ASP A 427 -11.78 44.21 7.69
CA ASP A 427 -12.35 44.43 9.01
C ASP A 427 -13.44 43.39 9.25
N LEU A 428 -13.01 42.28 9.88
CA LEU A 428 -13.85 41.11 10.08
C LEU A 428 -15.01 41.38 11.03
N ALA A 429 -14.83 42.30 12.00
CA ALA A 429 -15.89 42.68 12.94
C ALA A 429 -17.00 43.43 12.21
N THR A 430 -16.65 44.43 11.42
CA THR A 430 -17.62 45.20 10.61
C THR A 430 -18.31 44.30 9.58
N LEU A 431 -17.56 43.48 8.83
CA LEU A 431 -18.14 42.56 7.85
C LEU A 431 -19.12 41.57 8.49
N THR A 432 -18.77 40.97 9.62
CA THR A 432 -19.63 40.01 10.32
C THR A 432 -20.89 40.68 10.87
N ALA A 433 -20.76 41.88 11.42
CA ALA A 433 -21.89 42.65 11.93
C ALA A 433 -22.86 43.06 10.81
N GLU A 434 -22.35 43.48 9.65
CA GLU A 434 -23.16 43.80 8.47
C GLU A 434 -23.94 42.57 7.99
N LEU A 435 -23.27 41.43 7.84
CA LEU A 435 -23.89 40.17 7.40
C LEU A 435 -24.98 39.68 8.37
N ALA A 436 -24.71 39.73 9.68
CA ALA A 436 -25.70 39.41 10.70
C ALA A 436 -26.87 40.40 10.68
N GLY A 437 -26.61 41.68 10.42
CA GLY A 437 -27.60 42.73 10.29
C GLY A 437 -28.66 42.44 9.22
N VAL A 438 -28.28 41.82 8.09
CA VAL A 438 -29.22 41.43 7.02
C VAL A 438 -30.30 40.46 7.54
N PHE A 439 -29.97 39.60 8.52
CA PHE A 439 -30.91 38.63 9.08
C PHE A 439 -31.87 39.22 10.12
N ARG A 440 -31.64 40.43 10.62
CA ARG A 440 -32.42 41.04 11.72
C ARG A 440 -33.93 41.00 11.46
N ALA A 441 -34.35 41.49 10.29
CA ALA A 441 -35.77 41.52 9.93
C ALA A 441 -36.40 40.12 9.78
N ALA A 442 -35.62 39.10 9.41
CA ALA A 442 -36.11 37.72 9.33
C ALA A 442 -36.20 37.07 10.72
N VAL A 443 -35.21 37.28 11.58
CA VAL A 443 -35.18 36.77 12.96
C VAL A 443 -36.30 37.39 13.80
N GLU A 444 -36.53 38.70 13.67
CA GLU A 444 -37.61 39.41 14.39
C GLU A 444 -39.00 38.99 13.89
N ARG A 445 -39.19 38.83 12.57
CA ARG A 445 -40.43 38.25 12.02
C ARG A 445 -40.70 36.83 12.51
N ALA A 446 -39.64 36.09 12.83
CA ALA A 446 -39.72 34.74 13.40
C ALA A 446 -40.06 34.71 14.89
N GLY A 447 -40.21 35.88 15.54
CA GLY A 447 -40.47 36.03 16.97
C GLY A 447 -39.23 35.83 17.86
N LEU A 448 -38.03 35.96 17.30
CA LEU A 448 -36.76 35.76 18.00
C LEU A 448 -36.00 37.08 18.16
N THR A 449 -35.09 37.14 19.15
CA THR A 449 -34.18 38.28 19.33
C THR A 449 -32.82 38.00 18.67
N LEU A 450 -32.31 38.94 17.86
CA LEU A 450 -30.95 38.89 17.30
C LEU A 450 -30.00 39.81 18.07
N GLU A 451 -29.05 39.22 18.81
CA GLU A 451 -27.94 39.92 19.47
C GLU A 451 -26.69 39.83 18.59
N VAL A 452 -26.05 40.97 18.31
CA VAL A 452 -24.80 41.03 17.55
C VAL A 452 -23.77 41.74 18.41
N ASP A 453 -22.70 41.02 18.74
CA ASP A 453 -21.60 41.46 19.61
C ASP A 453 -20.28 41.23 18.89
N CYS A 454 -19.90 42.20 18.06
CA CYS A 454 -18.67 42.14 17.25
C CYS A 454 -17.82 43.37 17.55
N PRO A 455 -17.14 43.42 18.72
CA PRO A 455 -16.23 44.51 19.05
C PRO A 455 -15.08 44.61 18.01
N PRO A 456 -14.49 45.80 17.82
CA PRO A 456 -13.33 45.96 16.96
C PRO A 456 -12.19 45.02 17.38
N LEU A 457 -11.67 44.26 16.42
CA LEU A 457 -10.55 43.35 16.66
C LEU A 457 -9.24 44.11 16.83
N PRO A 458 -8.27 43.57 17.59
CA PRO A 458 -7.01 44.27 17.85
C PRO A 458 -6.15 44.45 16.60
N ARG A 459 -6.40 43.67 15.53
CA ARG A 459 -5.64 43.66 14.27
C ARG A 459 -6.56 43.25 13.10
N PRO A 460 -6.32 43.73 11.85
CA PRO A 460 -7.01 43.26 10.67
C PRO A 460 -6.77 41.76 10.42
N VAL A 461 -7.76 41.06 9.87
CA VAL A 461 -7.67 39.62 9.57
C VAL A 461 -7.63 39.43 8.05
N THR A 462 -6.76 38.54 7.58
CA THR A 462 -6.67 38.19 6.16
C THR A 462 -7.55 36.98 5.86
N VAL A 463 -8.69 37.18 5.21
CA VAL A 463 -9.60 36.11 4.76
C VAL A 463 -10.20 36.45 3.39
N ASP A 464 -10.70 35.45 2.68
CA ASP A 464 -11.54 35.69 1.51
C ASP A 464 -12.94 36.16 1.97
N PRO A 465 -13.37 37.40 1.64
CA PRO A 465 -14.66 37.94 2.08
C PRO A 465 -15.86 37.12 1.59
N VAL A 466 -15.76 36.45 0.43
CA VAL A 466 -16.84 35.63 -0.14
C VAL A 466 -16.96 34.32 0.63
N ASN A 467 -15.83 33.70 1.00
CA ASN A 467 -15.84 32.51 1.84
C ASN A 467 -16.36 32.83 3.24
N TRP A 468 -15.95 33.96 3.80
CA TRP A 468 -16.45 34.43 5.10
C TRP A 468 -17.95 34.72 5.10
N GLU A 469 -18.46 35.40 4.06
CA GLU A 469 -19.90 35.61 3.86
C GLU A 469 -20.66 34.28 3.85
N ARG A 470 -20.17 33.27 3.13
CA ARG A 470 -20.79 31.93 3.09
C ARG A 470 -20.75 31.23 4.45
N ILE A 471 -19.68 31.37 5.23
CA ILE A 471 -19.58 30.79 6.56
C ILE A 471 -20.65 31.39 7.49
N VAL A 472 -20.69 32.72 7.59
CA VAL A 472 -21.60 33.45 8.49
C VAL A 472 -23.07 33.19 8.11
N THR A 473 -23.40 33.27 6.82
CA THR A 473 -24.77 33.11 6.33
C THR A 473 -25.30 31.68 6.52
N ASN A 474 -24.47 30.64 6.32
CA ASN A 474 -24.87 29.25 6.57
C ASN A 474 -25.13 28.99 8.06
N LEU A 475 -24.28 29.50 8.95
CA LEU A 475 -24.46 29.36 10.39
C LEU A 475 -25.71 30.09 10.90
N LEU A 476 -25.94 31.32 10.44
CA LEU A 476 -27.14 32.10 10.79
C LEU A 476 -28.43 31.49 10.26
N SER A 477 -28.41 30.98 9.02
CA SER A 477 -29.58 30.30 8.44
C SER A 477 -29.93 29.04 9.22
N ASN A 478 -28.92 28.28 9.66
CA ASN A 478 -29.13 27.13 10.55
C ASN A 478 -29.70 27.56 11.91
N ALA A 479 -29.12 28.58 12.55
CA ALA A 479 -29.60 29.08 13.84
C ALA A 479 -31.07 29.52 13.77
N LEU A 480 -31.47 30.26 12.73
CA LEU A 480 -32.86 30.67 12.50
C LEU A 480 -33.78 29.48 12.24
N LYS A 481 -33.31 28.49 11.48
CA LYS A 481 -34.08 27.31 11.10
C LYS A 481 -34.42 26.39 12.28
N TYR A 482 -33.55 26.29 13.28
CA TYR A 482 -33.69 25.36 14.42
C TYR A 482 -34.06 26.05 15.75
N THR A 483 -34.28 27.37 15.73
CA THR A 483 -34.72 28.14 16.90
C THR A 483 -36.16 28.60 16.73
N PHE A 484 -37.02 28.22 17.68
CA PHE A 484 -38.44 28.57 17.65
C PHE A 484 -38.79 29.70 18.62
N ILE A 485 -38.15 29.71 19.79
CA ILE A 485 -38.38 30.69 20.86
C ILE A 485 -37.01 31.07 21.44
N GLY A 486 -36.83 32.35 21.77
CA GLY A 486 -35.63 32.86 22.43
C GLY A 486 -34.77 33.73 21.50
N ARG A 487 -33.46 33.48 21.45
CA ARG A 487 -32.51 34.39 20.82
C ARG A 487 -31.42 33.68 20.01
N ILE A 488 -30.87 34.42 19.07
CA ILE A 488 -29.67 34.07 18.31
C ILE A 488 -28.63 35.14 18.63
N ARG A 489 -27.44 34.75 19.09
CA ARG A 489 -26.31 35.62 19.36
C ARG A 489 -25.19 35.36 18.36
N VAL A 490 -24.73 36.41 17.70
CA VAL A 490 -23.52 36.39 16.87
C VAL A 490 -22.44 37.16 17.62
N GLY A 491 -21.38 36.47 18.01
CA GLY A 491 -20.20 37.02 18.67
C GLY A 491 -18.99 36.96 17.76
N LEU A 492 -18.16 38.01 17.75
CA LEU A 492 -16.82 37.94 17.17
C LEU A 492 -15.82 38.45 18.21
N GLU A 493 -14.99 37.55 18.72
CA GLU A 493 -14.01 37.86 19.76
C GLU A 493 -12.63 37.40 19.30
N ALA A 494 -11.58 37.93 19.91
CA ALA A 494 -10.23 37.43 19.73
C ALA A 494 -9.46 37.46 21.03
N ASP A 495 -8.58 36.49 21.22
CA ASP A 495 -7.56 36.49 22.26
C ASP A 495 -6.16 36.52 21.64
N ASP A 496 -5.13 36.15 22.40
CA ASP A 496 -3.75 36.15 21.92
C ASP A 496 -3.45 35.03 20.90
N GLU A 497 -4.31 34.01 20.79
CA GLU A 497 -4.08 32.82 19.96
C GLU A 497 -4.92 32.82 18.67
N GLU A 498 -6.20 33.18 18.76
CA GLU A 498 -7.14 33.06 17.64
C GLU A 498 -8.25 34.12 17.64
N VAL A 499 -8.85 34.31 16.46
CA VAL A 499 -10.10 35.04 16.26
C VAL A 499 -11.24 34.02 16.19
N ARG A 500 -12.28 34.20 17.00
CA ARG A 500 -13.43 33.29 17.10
C ARG A 500 -14.72 33.98 16.69
N LEU A 501 -15.33 33.49 15.62
CA LEU A 501 -16.74 33.72 15.31
C LEU A 501 -17.58 32.70 16.08
N THR A 502 -18.52 33.17 16.89
CA THR A 502 -19.44 32.33 17.64
C THR A 502 -20.88 32.63 17.24
N VAL A 503 -21.62 31.62 16.80
CA VAL A 503 -23.07 31.70 16.56
C VAL A 503 -23.77 30.79 17.54
N THR A 504 -24.45 31.40 18.52
CA THR A 504 -25.19 30.69 19.58
C THR A 504 -26.68 30.87 19.38
N ASP A 505 -27.40 29.77 19.42
CA ASP A 505 -28.86 29.74 19.35
C ASP A 505 -29.46 29.07 20.58
N THR A 506 -30.68 29.47 20.98
CA THR A 506 -31.45 28.82 22.06
C THR A 506 -32.44 27.78 21.52
N GLY A 507 -32.10 27.16 20.39
CA GLY A 507 -32.97 26.23 19.69
C GLY A 507 -33.02 24.85 20.31
N ILE A 508 -33.44 23.87 19.51
CA ILE A 508 -33.67 22.49 19.97
C ILE A 508 -32.42 21.77 20.50
N GLY A 509 -31.23 22.28 20.19
CA GLY A 509 -29.96 21.60 20.45
C GLY A 509 -29.78 20.31 19.63
N ILE A 510 -28.59 19.72 19.73
CA ILE A 510 -28.15 18.56 18.97
C ILE A 510 -27.72 17.47 19.97
N ALA A 511 -28.11 16.22 19.70
CA ALA A 511 -27.74 15.08 20.54
C ALA A 511 -26.23 14.78 20.43
N GLU A 512 -25.61 14.38 21.54
CA GLU A 512 -24.16 14.16 21.61
C GLU A 512 -23.65 13.14 20.58
N GLN A 513 -24.42 12.06 20.36
CA GLN A 513 -24.13 11.04 19.36
C GLN A 513 -24.12 11.54 17.90
N GLU A 514 -24.74 12.68 17.63
CA GLU A 514 -24.83 13.27 16.28
C GLU A 514 -23.67 14.24 16.01
N LEU A 515 -23.02 14.77 17.06
CA LEU A 515 -21.94 15.76 16.95
C LEU A 515 -20.78 15.31 16.05
N PRO A 516 -20.27 14.06 16.13
CA PRO A 516 -19.15 13.62 15.28
C PRO A 516 -19.48 13.61 13.79
N LYS A 517 -20.76 13.47 13.43
CA LYS A 517 -21.23 13.32 12.05
C LYS A 517 -21.77 14.62 11.45
N LEU A 518 -21.86 15.70 12.24
CA LEU A 518 -22.45 16.97 11.79
C LEU A 518 -21.80 17.59 10.54
N PHE A 519 -20.50 17.33 10.36
CA PHE A 519 -19.74 17.85 9.22
C PHE A 519 -19.63 16.84 8.06
N GLU A 520 -20.25 15.66 8.18
CA GLU A 520 -20.35 14.69 7.10
C GLU A 520 -21.31 15.15 6.00
N ARG A 521 -21.06 14.72 4.76
CA ARG A 521 -21.87 15.10 3.60
C ARG A 521 -23.23 14.44 3.63
N PHE A 522 -24.26 15.22 3.29
CA PHE A 522 -25.66 14.77 3.24
C PHE A 522 -26.20 14.26 4.59
N HIS A 523 -25.43 14.43 5.66
CA HIS A 523 -25.82 14.01 6.99
C HIS A 523 -26.83 15.00 7.57
N ARG A 524 -27.91 14.48 8.13
CA ARG A 524 -28.98 15.24 8.80
C ARG A 524 -29.42 14.50 10.05
N VAL A 525 -29.60 15.24 11.13
CA VAL A 525 -30.15 14.72 12.39
C VAL A 525 -31.61 14.33 12.17
N GLN A 526 -31.91 13.03 12.29
CA GLN A 526 -33.26 12.48 12.08
C GLN A 526 -34.19 12.84 13.24
N GLY A 527 -35.42 13.29 12.94
CA GLY A 527 -36.43 13.61 13.96
C GLY A 527 -36.28 14.97 14.67
N ALA A 528 -35.33 15.81 14.26
CA ALA A 528 -35.17 17.16 14.79
C ALA A 528 -36.32 18.10 14.36
N LEU A 529 -37.00 18.73 15.33
CA LEU A 529 -37.99 19.80 15.08
C LEU A 529 -37.32 20.98 14.36
N SER A 530 -37.85 21.36 13.19
CA SER A 530 -37.30 22.45 12.37
C SER A 530 -38.41 23.28 11.73
N ARG A 531 -38.16 24.57 11.46
CA ARG A 531 -39.10 25.43 10.73
C ARG A 531 -39.33 24.98 9.29
N SER A 532 -38.43 24.17 8.73
CA SER A 532 -38.60 23.51 7.43
C SER A 532 -37.90 22.14 7.37
N HIS A 533 -38.53 21.12 6.76
CA HIS A 533 -37.90 19.81 6.51
C HIS A 533 -36.85 19.85 5.37
N GLU A 534 -36.58 21.03 4.84
CA GLU A 534 -35.81 21.25 3.62
C GLU A 534 -34.36 21.63 3.91
N GLY A 535 -33.43 20.68 3.77
CA GLY A 535 -32.00 20.91 3.94
C GLY A 535 -31.19 19.82 3.25
N THR A 536 -30.09 20.19 2.59
CA THR A 536 -29.31 19.29 1.73
C THR A 536 -28.24 18.50 2.50
N GLY A 537 -27.99 18.85 3.77
CA GLY A 537 -26.89 18.30 4.56
C GLY A 537 -25.50 18.72 4.05
N ILE A 538 -25.41 19.74 3.18
CA ILE A 538 -24.14 20.23 2.62
C ILE A 538 -23.62 21.46 3.37
N GLY A 539 -24.51 22.27 3.95
CA GLY A 539 -24.16 23.59 4.52
C GLY A 539 -23.05 23.55 5.57
N LEU A 540 -23.16 22.68 6.59
CA LEU A 540 -22.13 22.57 7.64
C LEU A 540 -20.83 21.93 7.13
N ALA A 541 -20.92 20.95 6.23
CA ALA A 541 -19.74 20.38 5.57
C ALA A 541 -18.98 21.43 4.75
N LEU A 542 -19.71 22.33 4.08
CA LEU A 542 -19.14 23.48 3.36
C LEU A 542 -18.50 24.49 4.33
N VAL A 543 -19.14 24.82 5.44
CA VAL A 543 -18.57 25.70 6.48
C VAL A 543 -17.25 25.13 7.01
N HIS A 544 -17.20 23.83 7.30
CA HIS A 544 -15.99 23.15 7.76
C HIS A 544 -14.87 23.15 6.69
N ALA A 545 -15.21 22.91 5.42
CA ALA A 545 -14.25 22.95 4.33
C ALA A 545 -13.72 24.37 4.04
N LEU A 546 -14.58 25.40 4.08
CA LEU A 546 -14.19 26.79 3.88
C LEU A 546 -13.34 27.32 5.04
N ALA A 547 -13.69 27.01 6.29
CA ALA A 547 -12.88 27.37 7.45
C ALA A 547 -11.46 26.80 7.34
N ARG A 548 -11.31 25.53 6.92
CA ARG A 548 -10.02 24.91 6.64
C ARG A 548 -9.27 25.58 5.48
N LEU A 549 -9.97 25.98 4.42
CA LEU A 549 -9.35 26.72 3.30
C LEU A 549 -8.80 28.08 3.75
N GLU A 550 -9.48 28.74 4.70
CA GLU A 550 -9.01 29.99 5.32
C GLU A 550 -7.91 29.76 6.38
N GLY A 551 -7.61 28.51 6.73
CA GLY A 551 -6.57 28.12 7.69
C GLY A 551 -7.06 28.01 9.14
N GLY A 552 -8.37 27.93 9.36
CA GLY A 552 -9.01 27.72 10.66
C GLY A 552 -9.71 26.38 10.82
N GLU A 553 -10.48 26.28 11.90
CA GLU A 553 -11.27 25.11 12.25
C GLU A 553 -12.67 25.48 12.74
N VAL A 554 -13.57 24.49 12.78
CA VAL A 554 -14.94 24.66 13.26
C VAL A 554 -15.17 23.72 14.44
N ARG A 555 -15.60 24.28 15.55
CA ARG A 555 -15.97 23.58 16.79
C ARG A 555 -17.47 23.74 17.02
N VAL A 556 -18.08 22.77 17.69
CA VAL A 556 -19.51 22.82 18.04
C VAL A 556 -19.70 22.32 19.46
N THR A 557 -20.49 23.05 20.23
CA THR A 557 -20.99 22.61 21.54
C THR A 557 -22.51 22.73 21.52
N SER A 558 -23.22 21.68 21.90
CA SER A 558 -24.68 21.68 21.84
C SER A 558 -25.27 20.76 22.89
N ARG A 559 -26.45 21.13 23.40
CA ARG A 559 -27.21 20.31 24.34
C ARG A 559 -28.69 20.38 23.99
N VAL A 560 -29.31 19.20 23.87
CA VAL A 560 -30.74 19.05 23.55
C VAL A 560 -31.58 19.87 24.53
N GLY A 561 -32.50 20.68 24.00
CA GLY A 561 -33.41 21.56 24.74
C GLY A 561 -32.79 22.84 25.30
N VAL A 562 -31.48 23.07 25.12
CA VAL A 562 -30.78 24.28 25.57
C VAL A 562 -30.36 25.15 24.39
N GLY A 563 -29.88 24.53 23.31
CA GLY A 563 -29.41 25.24 22.12
C GLY A 563 -28.06 24.75 21.62
N SER A 564 -27.54 25.39 20.57
CA SER A 564 -26.23 25.07 19.99
C SER A 564 -25.34 26.30 19.88
N THR A 565 -24.04 26.07 19.98
CA THR A 565 -22.99 27.07 19.77
C THR A 565 -22.00 26.54 18.75
N PHE A 566 -21.93 27.18 17.59
CA PHE A 566 -20.93 26.92 16.56
C PHE A 566 -19.82 27.97 16.65
N THR A 567 -18.58 27.52 16.70
CA THR A 567 -17.39 28.38 16.80
C THR A 567 -16.49 28.14 15.61
N VAL A 568 -16.24 29.17 14.80
CA VAL A 568 -15.22 29.16 13.74
C VAL A 568 -13.99 29.87 14.28
N ALA A 569 -12.90 29.13 14.43
CA ALA A 569 -11.65 29.59 15.02
C ALA A 569 -10.58 29.78 13.95
N LEU A 570 -10.06 31.00 13.82
CA LEU A 570 -8.99 31.38 12.92
C LEU A 570 -7.72 31.72 13.73
N PRO A 571 -6.66 30.91 13.71
CA PRO A 571 -5.44 31.24 14.43
C PRO A 571 -4.77 32.48 13.82
N TRP A 572 -4.13 33.32 14.64
CA TRP A 572 -3.43 34.52 14.14
C TRP A 572 -2.31 34.20 13.15
N SER A 573 -1.77 32.98 13.16
CA SER A 573 -0.80 32.48 12.18
C SER A 573 -1.41 32.36 10.77
N ALA A 574 -2.69 31.97 10.66
CA ALA A 574 -3.43 31.92 9.40
C ALA A 574 -3.86 33.33 8.92
N ALA A 575 -3.99 34.29 9.84
CA ALA A 575 -4.34 35.69 9.53
C ALA A 575 -3.22 36.50 8.83
N ARG A 576 -2.02 35.92 8.67
CA ARG A 576 -0.81 36.54 8.07
C ARG A 576 -0.53 36.13 6.61
N ARG A 577 -1.51 35.59 5.90
CA ARG A 577 -1.36 35.14 4.50
C ARG A 577 -1.00 36.29 3.55
N THR A 578 -0.28 35.97 2.47
CA THR A 578 0.08 36.90 1.40
C THR A 578 -1.17 37.46 0.74
N VAL A 579 -1.34 38.79 0.82
CA VAL A 579 -2.51 39.50 0.28
C VAL A 579 -2.47 39.49 -1.25
N ALA A 580 -3.58 39.14 -1.89
CA ALA A 580 -3.75 39.30 -3.33
C ALA A 580 -3.97 40.78 -3.69
N THR A 581 -3.15 41.34 -4.57
CA THR A 581 -3.31 42.70 -5.11
C THR A 581 -4.29 42.67 -6.28
N GLY A 582 -5.56 43.01 -6.05
CA GLY A 582 -6.58 43.10 -7.11
C GLY A 582 -7.84 43.87 -6.66
N SER A 583 -8.58 44.43 -7.64
CA SER A 583 -9.77 45.26 -7.42
C SER A 583 -10.92 44.52 -6.71
N THR A 584 -11.86 45.29 -6.15
CA THR A 584 -13.07 44.81 -5.45
C THR A 584 -13.91 43.84 -6.30
N PRO A 585 -14.39 42.71 -5.76
CA PRO A 585 -15.32 41.84 -6.47
C PRO A 585 -16.71 42.50 -6.55
N ASN A 586 -17.38 42.40 -7.70
CA ASN A 586 -18.83 42.59 -7.79
C ASN A 586 -19.53 41.38 -7.12
N GLY A 587 -20.54 41.62 -6.27
CA GLY A 587 -21.38 40.56 -5.67
C GLY A 587 -21.38 40.45 -4.13
N ARG A 588 -20.88 41.45 -3.39
CA ARG A 588 -20.93 41.47 -1.91
C ARG A 588 -22.37 41.53 -1.40
N GLY A 589 -22.73 40.64 -0.48
CA GLY A 589 -24.03 40.60 0.19
C GLY A 589 -25.14 39.88 -0.59
N ASP A 590 -24.86 39.33 -1.77
CA ASP A 590 -25.85 38.60 -2.57
C ASP A 590 -26.18 37.23 -1.93
N ALA A 591 -25.20 36.58 -1.30
CA ALA A 591 -25.46 35.33 -0.58
C ALA A 591 -26.23 35.58 0.73
N ALA A 592 -25.94 36.68 1.42
CA ALA A 592 -26.72 37.12 2.58
C ALA A 592 -28.18 37.45 2.22
N ARG A 593 -28.42 38.18 1.12
CA ARG A 593 -29.78 38.48 0.63
C ARG A 593 -30.52 37.22 0.18
N ALA A 594 -29.86 36.31 -0.53
CA ALA A 594 -30.45 35.05 -0.95
C ALA A 594 -30.84 34.17 0.24
N ALA A 595 -29.96 34.05 1.24
CA ALA A 595 -30.23 33.30 2.46
C ALA A 595 -31.38 33.90 3.28
N VAL A 596 -31.51 35.22 3.32
CA VAL A 596 -32.63 35.90 3.99
C VAL A 596 -33.94 35.77 3.22
N GLN A 597 -33.91 35.73 1.88
CA GLN A 597 -35.09 35.45 1.06
C GLN A 597 -35.57 34.00 1.26
N GLU A 598 -34.64 33.05 1.31
CA GLU A 598 -34.92 31.65 1.64
C GLU A 598 -35.52 31.53 3.05
N ALA A 599 -34.90 32.18 4.04
CA ALA A 599 -35.40 32.22 5.41
C ALA A 599 -36.77 32.90 5.53
N SER A 600 -37.02 33.96 4.77
CA SER A 600 -38.32 34.64 4.72
C SER A 600 -39.41 33.76 4.13
N THR A 601 -39.05 32.85 3.23
CA THR A 601 -39.98 31.87 2.67
C THR A 601 -40.45 30.85 3.72
N TRP A 602 -39.60 30.50 4.70
CA TRP A 602 -39.99 29.64 5.82
C TRP A 602 -40.96 30.31 6.82
N LEU A 603 -41.02 31.64 6.80
CA LEU A 603 -41.79 32.46 7.75
C LEU A 603 -43.14 32.93 7.20
N ALA A 604 -43.45 32.63 5.93
CA ALA A 604 -44.75 32.92 5.34
C ALA A 604 -45.81 31.95 5.91
N ASP A 605 -46.72 32.48 6.71
CA ASP A 605 -47.82 31.75 7.33
C ASP A 605 -48.88 31.36 6.26
N PRO A 606 -49.33 30.08 6.16
CA PRO A 606 -50.47 29.70 5.33
C PRO A 606 -51.83 30.21 5.84
N GLY A 607 -51.83 31.06 6.87
CA GLY A 607 -53.01 31.50 7.63
C GLY A 607 -53.78 32.71 7.09
N GLY A 608 -53.59 33.11 5.83
CA GLY A 608 -54.39 34.16 5.19
C GLY A 608 -55.70 33.61 4.65
N GLY A 609 -56.81 33.82 5.37
CA GLY A 609 -58.14 33.36 4.98
C GLY A 609 -58.52 33.77 3.55
N VAL A 610 -58.64 32.76 2.67
CA VAL A 610 -59.28 32.90 1.37
C VAL A 610 -60.71 32.40 1.54
N ALA A 611 -61.66 33.31 1.29
CA ALA A 611 -63.08 33.04 1.24
C ALA A 611 -63.39 31.81 0.35
N GLU A 612 -64.33 30.99 0.80
CA GLU A 612 -64.89 29.88 0.03
C GLU A 612 -65.31 30.37 -1.37
N PRO A 613 -64.81 29.77 -2.46
CA PRO A 613 -65.46 29.88 -3.75
C PRO A 613 -66.53 28.79 -3.86
N ASP A 614 -67.76 29.24 -4.11
CA ASP A 614 -68.96 28.47 -4.40
C ASP A 614 -68.72 27.41 -5.52
N PRO A 615 -69.11 26.14 -5.34
CA PRO A 615 -68.87 25.10 -6.34
C PRO A 615 -70.01 25.08 -7.36
N THR A 616 -69.91 25.86 -8.43
CA THR A 616 -70.77 25.68 -9.61
C THR A 616 -70.00 25.75 -10.92
N SER A 617 -69.57 24.58 -11.39
CA SER A 617 -69.58 24.18 -12.82
C SER A 617 -69.02 22.77 -12.96
N GLY A 618 -69.92 21.80 -12.77
CA GLY A 618 -69.62 20.39 -12.99
C GLY A 618 -69.47 20.07 -14.48
N LEU A 619 -68.55 19.16 -14.77
CA LEU A 619 -68.64 18.27 -15.93
C LEU A 619 -68.81 16.84 -15.41
N ALA A 620 -70.02 16.32 -15.63
CA ALA A 620 -70.43 14.92 -15.74
C ALA A 620 -69.94 13.93 -14.64
N GLY A 621 -70.86 13.66 -13.71
CA GLY A 621 -70.95 12.52 -12.78
C GLY A 621 -69.79 11.53 -12.72
N ASP A 622 -68.90 11.72 -11.76
CA ASP A 622 -68.03 10.65 -11.25
C ASP A 622 -68.66 10.14 -9.95
N GLU A 623 -68.94 8.84 -9.85
CA GLU A 623 -69.51 8.19 -8.65
C GLU A 623 -68.66 8.37 -7.36
N LEU A 624 -67.50 9.02 -7.48
CA LEU A 624 -66.51 9.27 -6.44
C LEU A 624 -66.51 10.72 -5.94
N THR A 625 -67.43 11.59 -6.40
CA THR A 625 -67.55 12.95 -5.87
C THR A 625 -67.79 12.92 -4.36
N GLY A 626 -67.00 13.70 -3.60
CA GLY A 626 -67.05 13.73 -2.14
C GLY A 626 -66.21 12.68 -1.41
N ALA A 627 -65.49 11.80 -2.12
CA ALA A 627 -64.55 10.86 -1.49
C ALA A 627 -63.52 11.58 -0.62
N ARG A 628 -63.20 10.99 0.55
CA ARG A 628 -62.29 11.56 1.55
C ARG A 628 -60.88 11.01 1.34
N ILE A 629 -59.93 11.88 1.06
CA ILE A 629 -58.52 11.52 0.86
C ILE A 629 -57.68 12.16 1.96
N LEU A 630 -56.90 11.33 2.65
CA LEU A 630 -55.89 11.78 3.59
C LEU A 630 -54.54 11.83 2.88
N VAL A 631 -53.91 13.00 2.83
CA VAL A 631 -52.57 13.20 2.25
C VAL A 631 -51.55 13.36 3.37
N ALA A 632 -50.60 12.45 3.45
CA ALA A 632 -49.46 12.50 4.35
C ALA A 632 -48.18 12.73 3.53
N ASP A 633 -47.57 13.91 3.65
CA ASP A 633 -46.31 14.25 2.99
C ASP A 633 -45.62 15.31 3.85
N ASP A 634 -44.31 15.23 4.07
CA ASP A 634 -43.59 16.18 4.93
C ASP A 634 -43.27 17.51 4.20
N ASN A 635 -43.33 17.51 2.87
CA ASN A 635 -43.10 18.68 2.03
C ASN A 635 -44.37 19.55 1.89
N SER A 636 -44.30 20.81 2.33
CA SER A 636 -45.42 21.76 2.29
C SER A 636 -45.90 22.09 0.88
N ASP A 637 -44.99 22.26 -0.07
CA ASP A 637 -45.32 22.58 -1.47
C ASP A 637 -46.01 21.38 -2.14
N MET A 638 -45.53 20.16 -1.87
CA MET A 638 -46.18 18.93 -2.34
C MET A 638 -47.57 18.76 -1.72
N ARG A 639 -47.74 18.98 -0.41
CA ARG A 639 -49.06 18.96 0.24
C ARG A 639 -50.01 19.99 -0.36
N ALA A 640 -49.57 21.23 -0.57
CA ALA A 640 -50.39 22.28 -1.16
C ALA A 640 -50.78 21.95 -2.61
N TYR A 641 -49.83 21.46 -3.40
CA TYR A 641 -50.05 21.00 -4.77
C TYR A 641 -51.06 19.84 -4.84
N LEU A 642 -50.86 18.78 -4.05
CA LEU A 642 -51.75 17.62 -3.97
C LEU A 642 -53.15 18.03 -3.48
N SER A 643 -53.23 18.87 -2.44
CA SER A 643 -54.52 19.33 -1.91
C SER A 643 -55.31 20.08 -2.97
N ARG A 644 -54.68 21.00 -3.71
CA ARG A 644 -55.32 21.74 -4.80
C ARG A 644 -55.71 20.83 -5.97
N LEU A 645 -54.82 19.91 -6.36
CA LEU A 645 -55.06 18.98 -7.47
C LEU A 645 -56.26 18.06 -7.19
N LEU A 646 -56.32 17.49 -5.99
CA LEU A 646 -57.34 16.52 -5.59
C LEU A 646 -58.68 17.21 -5.26
N THR A 647 -58.66 18.39 -4.64
CA THR A 647 -59.89 19.17 -4.38
C THR A 647 -60.55 19.63 -5.68
N ALA A 648 -59.75 19.95 -6.71
CA ALA A 648 -60.26 20.28 -8.04
C ALA A 648 -61.01 19.11 -8.73
N GLN A 649 -60.86 17.87 -8.24
CA GLN A 649 -61.63 16.70 -8.69
C GLN A 649 -62.94 16.50 -7.90
N GLY A 650 -63.26 17.37 -6.95
CA GLY A 650 -64.42 17.25 -6.07
C GLY A 650 -64.23 16.30 -4.89
N TRP A 651 -62.99 15.96 -4.53
CA TRP A 651 -62.65 15.14 -3.36
C TRP A 651 -62.40 16.01 -2.11
N ARG A 652 -62.74 15.49 -0.93
CA ARG A 652 -62.45 16.15 0.35
C ARG A 652 -61.05 15.75 0.81
N VAL A 653 -60.13 16.71 0.84
CA VAL A 653 -58.73 16.43 1.16
C VAL A 653 -58.40 16.91 2.57
N ARG A 654 -57.79 16.04 3.38
CA ARG A 654 -57.16 16.40 4.65
C ARG A 654 -55.66 16.17 4.52
N ALA A 655 -54.85 17.18 4.80
CA ALA A 655 -53.39 17.08 4.72
C ALA A 655 -52.77 17.00 6.13
N VAL A 656 -51.78 16.13 6.31
CA VAL A 656 -51.00 15.94 7.55
C VAL A 656 -49.51 15.87 7.21
N THR A 657 -48.64 16.12 8.19
CA THR A 657 -47.20 16.29 7.94
C THR A 657 -46.36 15.03 8.15
N ASP A 658 -46.91 14.02 8.82
CA ASP A 658 -46.18 12.78 9.15
C ASP A 658 -47.13 11.58 9.29
N GLY A 659 -46.56 10.37 9.32
CA GLY A 659 -47.34 9.14 9.40
C GLY A 659 -48.05 8.94 10.74
N ARG A 660 -47.57 9.55 11.84
CA ARG A 660 -48.25 9.41 13.14
C ARG A 660 -49.53 10.22 13.16
N GLN A 661 -49.49 11.46 12.68
CA GLN A 661 -50.69 12.28 12.47
C GLN A 661 -51.65 11.62 11.48
N ALA A 662 -51.13 10.94 10.45
CA ALA A 662 -51.94 10.18 9.52
C ALA A 662 -52.69 9.04 10.23
N LEU A 663 -51.99 8.23 11.03
CA LEU A 663 -52.60 7.14 11.80
C LEU A 663 -53.67 7.66 12.77
N ASP A 664 -53.35 8.71 13.54
CA ASP A 664 -54.28 9.33 14.48
C ASP A 664 -55.50 9.96 13.76
N ALA A 665 -55.32 10.44 12.52
CA ALA A 665 -56.41 10.97 11.70
C ALA A 665 -57.31 9.85 11.15
N VAL A 666 -56.72 8.75 10.67
CA VAL A 666 -57.46 7.56 10.21
C VAL A 666 -58.33 6.97 11.32
N HIS A 667 -57.81 6.87 12.54
CA HIS A 667 -58.57 6.34 13.68
C HIS A 667 -59.72 7.25 14.13
N ARG A 668 -59.58 8.57 13.95
CA ARG A 668 -60.63 9.54 14.32
C ARG A 668 -61.72 9.67 13.26
N ASP A 669 -61.33 9.74 12.00
CA ASP A 669 -62.26 9.86 10.87
C ASP A 669 -61.71 9.07 9.67
N PRO A 670 -62.18 7.83 9.44
CA PRO A 670 -61.60 6.94 8.43
C PRO A 670 -61.82 7.48 7.01
N PRO A 671 -60.75 7.74 6.23
CA PRO A 671 -60.85 8.21 4.86
C PRO A 671 -61.22 7.08 3.88
N ASP A 672 -61.54 7.43 2.62
CA ASP A 672 -61.68 6.45 1.52
C ASP A 672 -60.31 6.01 0.97
N LEU A 673 -59.28 6.87 1.08
CA LEU A 673 -57.90 6.57 0.67
C LEU A 673 -56.86 7.37 1.47
N VAL A 674 -55.73 6.75 1.76
CA VAL A 674 -54.51 7.39 2.29
C VAL A 674 -53.48 7.49 1.17
N LEU A 675 -53.06 8.72 0.86
CA LEU A 675 -51.95 9.03 -0.02
C LEU A 675 -50.75 9.42 0.84
N THR A 676 -49.70 8.60 0.88
CA THR A 676 -48.56 8.80 1.77
C THR A 676 -47.24 8.89 1.03
N ASP A 677 -46.37 9.82 1.39
CA ASP A 677 -44.96 9.76 0.99
C ASP A 677 -44.23 8.65 1.73
N VAL A 678 -43.16 8.10 1.13
CA VAL A 678 -42.30 7.10 1.78
C VAL A 678 -41.46 7.72 2.89
N MET A 679 -40.84 8.87 2.63
CA MET A 679 -39.77 9.42 3.47
C MET A 679 -40.30 10.56 4.35
N MET A 680 -41.11 10.19 5.35
CA MET A 680 -41.67 11.14 6.32
C MET A 680 -41.04 10.99 7.73
N PRO A 681 -40.93 12.07 8.51
CA PRO A 681 -40.41 12.03 9.88
C PRO A 681 -41.37 11.32 10.84
N VAL A 682 -40.89 10.93 12.03
CA VAL A 682 -41.65 10.27 13.13
C VAL A 682 -42.15 8.86 12.79
N LEU A 683 -42.92 8.72 11.71
CA LEU A 683 -43.43 7.46 11.18
C LEU A 683 -43.36 7.52 9.66
N ASP A 684 -42.48 6.69 9.07
CA ASP A 684 -42.32 6.63 7.62
C ASP A 684 -43.55 5.98 6.95
N GLY A 685 -43.69 6.17 5.63
CA GLY A 685 -44.85 5.70 4.88
C GLY A 685 -45.00 4.17 4.86
N PHE A 686 -43.90 3.43 4.97
CA PHE A 686 -43.93 1.96 4.99
C PHE A 686 -44.41 1.43 6.34
N GLU A 687 -43.93 2.00 7.44
CA GLU A 687 -44.36 1.67 8.78
C GLU A 687 -45.82 2.11 9.02
N LEU A 688 -46.25 3.23 8.43
CA LEU A 688 -47.67 3.62 8.39
C LEU A 688 -48.53 2.53 7.73
N VAL A 689 -48.14 2.07 6.53
CA VAL A 689 -48.85 0.98 5.82
C VAL A 689 -48.89 -0.27 6.70
N ARG A 690 -47.76 -0.67 7.29
CA ARG A 690 -47.68 -1.87 8.15
C ARG A 690 -48.64 -1.78 9.33
N ARG A 691 -48.74 -0.62 9.98
CA ARG A 691 -49.65 -0.41 11.12
C ARG A 691 -51.11 -0.40 10.70
N LEU A 692 -51.44 0.23 9.57
CA LEU A 692 -52.80 0.18 9.01
C LEU A 692 -53.20 -1.24 8.61
N ARG A 693 -52.27 -2.08 8.16
CA ARG A 693 -52.55 -3.49 7.83
C ARG A 693 -52.64 -4.41 9.04
N ALA A 694 -51.96 -4.09 10.13
CA ALA A 694 -52.01 -4.87 11.37
C ALA A 694 -53.33 -4.69 12.14
N ASP A 695 -54.03 -3.58 11.95
CA ASP A 695 -55.29 -3.27 12.64
C ASP A 695 -56.51 -3.76 11.83
N PRO A 696 -57.35 -4.67 12.39
CA PRO A 696 -58.55 -5.17 11.71
C PRO A 696 -59.52 -4.09 11.23
N ALA A 697 -59.56 -2.93 11.89
CA ALA A 697 -60.46 -1.83 11.54
C ALA A 697 -59.96 -1.03 10.32
N THR A 698 -58.66 -1.04 10.03
CA THR A 698 -58.04 -0.23 8.97
C THR A 698 -57.36 -1.05 7.87
N ARG A 699 -57.28 -2.39 8.04
CA ARG A 699 -56.61 -3.28 7.08
C ARG A 699 -57.15 -3.24 5.64
N ALA A 700 -58.41 -2.86 5.46
CA ALA A 700 -59.07 -2.78 4.15
C ALA A 700 -59.02 -1.37 3.51
N LEU A 701 -58.45 -0.39 4.21
CA LEU A 701 -58.32 0.99 3.74
C LEU A 701 -57.39 1.06 2.52
N ALA A 702 -57.78 1.78 1.47
CA ALA A 702 -56.90 1.98 0.32
C ALA A 702 -55.69 2.85 0.71
N VAL A 703 -54.47 2.38 0.46
CA VAL A 703 -53.22 3.12 0.72
C VAL A 703 -52.38 3.18 -0.56
N LEU A 704 -52.13 4.40 -1.03
CA LEU A 704 -51.27 4.68 -2.18
C LEU A 704 -49.99 5.37 -1.70
N VAL A 705 -48.84 4.86 -2.12
CA VAL A 705 -47.52 5.34 -1.67
C VAL A 705 -46.82 6.16 -2.76
N LEU A 706 -46.30 7.34 -2.43
CA LEU A 706 -45.46 8.17 -3.30
C LEU A 706 -43.97 7.95 -2.99
N SER A 707 -43.13 7.64 -3.98
CA SER A 707 -41.70 7.32 -3.79
C SER A 707 -40.77 8.10 -4.70
N ALA A 708 -39.59 8.50 -4.22
CA ALA A 708 -38.56 9.20 -5.02
C ALA A 708 -37.59 8.25 -5.78
N ARG A 709 -37.68 6.93 -5.59
CA ARG A 709 -36.77 5.96 -6.23
C ARG A 709 -37.43 5.33 -7.47
N ALA A 710 -36.78 5.46 -8.62
CA ALA A 710 -37.12 4.72 -9.83
C ALA A 710 -36.37 3.38 -9.84
N GLY A 711 -37.09 2.24 -9.92
CA GLY A 711 -36.50 0.90 -10.01
C GLY A 711 -37.40 -0.21 -9.48
N GLY A 712 -37.34 -1.40 -10.08
CA GLY A 712 -38.23 -2.55 -9.79
C GLY A 712 -38.07 -3.17 -8.39
N GLU A 713 -37.00 -2.88 -7.66
CA GLU A 713 -36.79 -3.46 -6.31
C GLU A 713 -37.57 -2.70 -5.22
N ALA A 714 -37.74 -1.38 -5.35
CA ALA A 714 -38.45 -0.56 -4.35
C ALA A 714 -39.99 -0.73 -4.45
N SER A 715 -40.51 -1.01 -5.64
CA SER A 715 -41.93 -1.31 -5.86
C SER A 715 -42.36 -2.65 -5.26
N VAL A 716 -41.47 -3.64 -5.30
CA VAL A 716 -41.67 -4.96 -4.68
C VAL A 716 -41.79 -4.83 -3.17
N VAL A 717 -40.95 -4.01 -2.53
CA VAL A 717 -41.01 -3.78 -1.08
C VAL A 717 -42.33 -3.12 -0.66
N GLY A 718 -42.76 -2.04 -1.32
CA GLY A 718 -44.01 -1.35 -0.97
C GLY A 718 -45.28 -2.20 -1.14
N LEU A 719 -45.36 -3.00 -2.22
CA LEU A 719 -46.47 -3.94 -2.45
C LEU A 719 -46.44 -5.11 -1.46
N SER A 720 -45.25 -5.64 -1.13
CA SER A 720 -45.11 -6.74 -0.15
C SER A 720 -45.53 -6.35 1.28
N LEU A 721 -45.44 -5.05 1.62
CA LEU A 721 -45.87 -4.49 2.90
C LEU A 721 -47.37 -4.19 2.95
N GLY A 722 -48.09 -4.37 1.83
CA GLY A 722 -49.54 -4.28 1.75
C GLY A 722 -50.08 -2.96 1.21
N ALA A 723 -49.28 -2.09 0.59
CA ALA A 723 -49.81 -0.93 -0.14
C ALA A 723 -50.63 -1.39 -1.36
N ASP A 724 -51.71 -0.67 -1.70
CA ASP A 724 -52.60 -1.03 -2.82
C ASP A 724 -52.04 -0.60 -4.19
N ASP A 725 -51.21 0.44 -4.19
CA ASP A 725 -50.46 0.89 -5.36
C ASP A 725 -49.32 1.83 -4.93
N TYR A 726 -48.40 2.10 -5.86
CA TYR A 726 -47.32 3.08 -5.67
C TYR A 726 -47.14 3.98 -6.90
N VAL A 727 -46.69 5.22 -6.69
CA VAL A 727 -46.40 6.20 -7.73
C VAL A 727 -45.02 6.81 -7.52
N VAL A 728 -44.21 6.82 -8.58
CA VAL A 728 -42.85 7.37 -8.54
C VAL A 728 -42.87 8.87 -8.82
N LYS A 729 -42.18 9.65 -7.99
CA LYS A 729 -41.92 11.09 -8.19
C LYS A 729 -40.73 11.24 -9.18
N PRO A 730 -40.81 12.10 -10.21
CA PRO A 730 -41.94 12.97 -10.57
C PRO A 730 -43.05 12.19 -11.30
N PHE A 731 -44.31 12.53 -11.02
CA PHE A 731 -45.49 11.90 -11.61
C PHE A 731 -46.35 12.89 -12.40
N ALA A 732 -47.05 12.38 -13.42
CA ALA A 732 -48.08 13.16 -14.11
C ALA A 732 -49.34 13.26 -13.26
N ALA A 733 -49.95 14.45 -13.20
CA ALA A 733 -51.18 14.69 -12.43
C ALA A 733 -52.33 13.74 -12.85
N ALA A 734 -52.48 13.50 -14.15
CA ALA A 734 -53.49 12.59 -14.70
C ALA A 734 -53.26 11.13 -14.27
N GLU A 735 -52.01 10.69 -14.17
CA GLU A 735 -51.66 9.34 -13.71
C GLU A 735 -52.03 9.15 -12.24
N LEU A 736 -51.66 10.10 -11.37
CA LEU A 736 -51.99 10.04 -9.95
C LEU A 736 -53.51 9.99 -9.73
N ILE A 737 -54.27 10.85 -10.43
CA ILE A 737 -55.73 10.88 -10.36
C ILE A 737 -56.33 9.52 -10.77
N ALA A 738 -55.85 8.93 -11.87
CA ALA A 738 -56.34 7.64 -12.35
C ALA A 738 -56.11 6.50 -11.33
N ARG A 739 -54.92 6.46 -10.71
CA ARG A 739 -54.58 5.44 -9.70
C ARG A 739 -55.38 5.60 -8.42
N ILE A 740 -55.62 6.83 -7.97
CA ILE A 740 -56.50 7.11 -6.82
C ILE A 740 -57.93 6.62 -7.09
N ARG A 741 -58.49 6.89 -8.28
CA ARG A 741 -59.81 6.39 -8.68
C ARG A 741 -59.87 4.86 -8.66
N ALA A 742 -58.85 4.20 -9.21
CA ALA A 742 -58.77 2.74 -9.23
C ALA A 742 -58.67 2.13 -7.82
N ALA A 743 -57.89 2.75 -6.92
CA ALA A 743 -57.73 2.29 -5.55
C ALA A 743 -59.03 2.43 -4.73
N ILE A 744 -59.73 3.56 -4.82
CA ILE A 744 -61.01 3.77 -4.12
C ILE A 744 -62.08 2.77 -4.62
N ARG A 745 -62.17 2.55 -5.94
CA ARG A 745 -63.13 1.58 -6.52
C ARG A 745 -62.87 0.15 -6.04
N ARG A 746 -61.60 -0.28 -5.98
CA ARG A 746 -61.21 -1.60 -5.47
C ARG A 746 -61.57 -1.78 -3.99
N SER A 747 -61.32 -0.77 -3.16
CA SER A 747 -61.68 -0.81 -1.74
C SER A 747 -63.20 -0.91 -1.52
N ARG A 748 -63.99 -0.13 -2.29
CA ARG A 748 -65.47 -0.20 -2.23
C ARG A 748 -66.05 -1.54 -2.71
N ALA A 749 -65.46 -2.16 -3.74
CA ALA A 749 -65.87 -3.48 -4.23
C ALA A 749 -65.59 -4.61 -3.23
N SER A 750 -64.54 -4.48 -2.40
CA SER A 750 -64.19 -5.44 -1.34
C SER A 750 -65.14 -5.39 -0.13
N MET A 751 -65.87 -4.27 0.07
CA MET A 751 -66.81 -4.07 1.17
C MET A 751 -68.27 -4.44 0.85
N ALA A 752 -68.60 -4.85 -0.38
CA ALA A 752 -69.95 -5.30 -0.73
C ALA A 752 -70.22 -6.73 -0.21
N PRO A 753 -71.37 -7.03 0.42
CA PRO A 753 -71.65 -8.36 0.96
C PRO A 753 -71.82 -9.38 -0.17
N ARG A 754 -71.03 -10.46 -0.12
CA ARG A 754 -71.16 -11.62 -1.02
C ARG A 754 -72.47 -12.34 -0.71
N SER A 755 -73.46 -12.24 -1.60
CA SER A 755 -74.65 -13.11 -1.57
C SER A 755 -74.29 -14.52 -2.04
N ASP A 756 -74.76 -15.50 -1.29
CA ASP A 756 -74.61 -16.94 -1.52
C ASP A 756 -74.96 -17.40 -2.94
N ALA A 757 -74.01 -18.11 -3.57
CA ALA A 757 -74.29 -19.22 -4.48
C ALA A 757 -73.01 -20.08 -4.63
N ALA A 758 -73.06 -21.30 -4.10
CA ALA A 758 -72.08 -22.35 -4.32
C ALA A 758 -72.63 -23.33 -5.42
N PRO A 759 -71.88 -24.36 -5.86
CA PRO A 759 -71.30 -24.42 -7.21
C PRO A 759 -71.89 -25.55 -8.07
N THR A 760 -71.67 -25.49 -9.38
CA THR A 760 -71.84 -26.68 -10.27
C THR A 760 -70.66 -26.83 -11.23
N SER A 761 -69.95 -27.92 -10.97
CA SER A 761 -69.22 -28.84 -11.85
C SER A 761 -68.98 -28.54 -13.33
N ALA A 762 -67.72 -28.80 -13.71
CA ALA A 762 -67.25 -29.43 -14.94
C ALA A 762 -67.40 -28.65 -16.26
N ASP A 763 -66.26 -28.22 -16.81
CA ASP A 763 -65.76 -28.95 -17.98
C ASP A 763 -64.24 -28.83 -18.14
N ARG A 764 -63.64 -29.90 -18.64
CA ARG A 764 -62.25 -30.00 -19.07
C ARG A 764 -62.05 -29.15 -20.33
N ILE A 765 -60.84 -28.62 -20.53
CA ILE A 765 -60.05 -28.67 -21.79
C ILE A 765 -58.68 -28.05 -21.48
N ALA A 766 -57.63 -28.86 -21.58
CA ALA A 766 -56.28 -28.44 -21.98
C ALA A 766 -56.18 -28.65 -23.51
N PRO A 767 -55.10 -28.31 -24.24
CA PRO A 767 -53.88 -27.55 -23.89
C PRO A 767 -53.55 -26.47 -24.98
N ALA A 768 -52.42 -25.77 -24.88
CA ALA A 768 -51.46 -25.65 -26.00
C ALA A 768 -50.26 -24.78 -25.62
N ILE A 769 -49.10 -25.42 -25.64
CA ILE A 769 -47.79 -24.82 -25.85
C ILE A 769 -47.79 -24.32 -27.30
N ASP A 770 -47.37 -23.08 -27.53
CA ASP A 770 -46.83 -22.69 -28.83
C ASP A 770 -45.47 -22.01 -28.64
N THR A 771 -44.50 -22.60 -29.31
CA THR A 771 -43.11 -22.22 -29.40
C THR A 771 -42.87 -21.80 -30.84
N THR A 772 -42.42 -20.57 -31.10
CA THR A 772 -41.27 -20.28 -31.99
C THR A 772 -40.99 -18.77 -32.14
N PRO A 773 -39.77 -18.39 -32.56
CA PRO A 773 -39.10 -17.14 -32.20
C PRO A 773 -38.98 -16.13 -33.35
N ALA A 774 -38.71 -14.87 -33.02
CA ALA A 774 -38.18 -13.81 -33.90
C ALA A 774 -37.87 -12.60 -33.00
N ALA A 775 -36.86 -11.75 -33.22
CA ALA A 775 -35.77 -11.63 -34.16
C ALA A 775 -34.81 -10.56 -33.57
N ALA A 776 -33.53 -10.64 -33.92
CA ALA A 776 -32.54 -9.61 -33.62
C ALA A 776 -32.79 -8.31 -34.42
N PRO A 777 -32.29 -7.15 -33.96
CA PRO A 777 -31.97 -6.02 -34.83
C PRO A 777 -30.43 -5.79 -34.91
N PRO A 778 -29.97 -5.01 -35.90
CA PRO A 778 -28.79 -5.37 -36.69
C PRO A 778 -27.51 -4.61 -36.34
N ALA A 779 -26.40 -5.18 -36.80
CA ALA A 779 -25.12 -4.51 -36.95
C ALA A 779 -25.16 -3.49 -38.11
N MET A 780 -24.53 -2.34 -37.91
CA MET A 780 -24.01 -1.51 -39.01
C MET A 780 -22.51 -1.29 -38.82
N VAL A 781 -21.79 -1.77 -39.82
CA VAL A 781 -20.39 -1.50 -40.13
C VAL A 781 -20.31 -0.14 -40.84
N THR A 782 -19.39 0.75 -40.45
CA THR A 782 -18.58 1.47 -41.46
C THR A 782 -17.24 1.93 -40.88
N THR A 783 -16.19 1.49 -41.56
CA THR A 783 -14.78 1.87 -41.55
C THR A 783 -14.55 3.38 -41.76
N VAL A 784 -13.50 3.96 -41.17
CA VAL A 784 -12.48 4.81 -41.83
C VAL A 784 -11.22 4.90 -40.95
N THR A 785 -10.07 4.54 -41.51
CA THR A 785 -8.69 4.86 -41.05
C THR A 785 -8.33 6.29 -41.46
N PRO A 786 -7.44 7.01 -40.76
CA PRO A 786 -6.08 7.07 -41.31
C PRO A 786 -4.96 7.01 -40.26
N ALA A 787 -3.77 6.75 -40.81
CA ALA A 787 -2.47 6.50 -40.22
C ALA A 787 -1.80 7.79 -39.64
N PRO A 788 -0.60 7.67 -39.04
CA PRO A 788 -0.14 8.51 -37.92
C PRO A 788 0.64 9.75 -38.36
N THR A 789 0.63 10.78 -37.51
CA THR A 789 1.57 11.91 -37.57
C THR A 789 2.45 11.93 -36.34
N ALA A 790 3.76 11.86 -36.60
CA ALA A 790 4.83 11.99 -35.64
C ALA A 790 4.90 13.40 -35.03
N VAL A 791 5.11 13.47 -33.72
CA VAL A 791 5.67 14.64 -33.04
C VAL A 791 6.65 14.14 -31.99
N GLU A 792 7.92 14.50 -32.18
CA GLU A 792 9.04 14.30 -31.26
C GLU A 792 8.81 14.98 -29.89
N PRO A 793 9.39 14.43 -28.82
CA PRO A 793 9.94 15.25 -27.77
C PRO A 793 11.47 15.15 -27.76
N THR A 794 12.04 16.31 -27.97
CA THR A 794 13.42 16.76 -27.84
C THR A 794 14.15 16.18 -26.62
N MET A 795 15.34 15.63 -26.87
CA MET A 795 16.37 15.40 -25.86
C MET A 795 16.84 16.70 -25.20
N PRO A 796 17.21 16.69 -23.91
CA PRO A 796 18.28 17.53 -23.41
C PRO A 796 19.60 16.76 -23.42
N ALA A 797 20.60 17.34 -24.08
CA ALA A 797 22.01 16.94 -24.04
C ALA A 797 22.67 17.42 -22.71
N PRO A 798 23.92 17.01 -22.42
CA PRO A 798 24.34 16.58 -21.09
C PRO A 798 24.78 17.74 -20.18
N ALA A 799 24.46 17.64 -18.89
CA ALA A 799 25.10 18.43 -17.86
C ALA A 799 26.46 17.81 -17.50
N THR A 800 27.51 18.48 -17.99
CA THR A 800 28.85 18.64 -17.43
C THR A 800 29.24 17.80 -16.20
N GLN A 801 30.33 17.04 -16.38
CA GLN A 801 31.20 16.53 -15.33
C GLN A 801 31.55 17.62 -14.31
N SER A 802 31.32 17.34 -13.03
CA SER A 802 32.00 18.01 -11.92
C SER A 802 32.62 16.95 -11.03
N THR A 803 33.95 16.89 -11.11
CA THR A 803 34.86 16.24 -10.18
C THR A 803 34.71 16.85 -8.79
N VAL A 804 34.35 16.06 -7.79
CA VAL A 804 34.75 16.33 -6.40
C VAL A 804 35.09 14.99 -5.74
N ALA A 805 36.38 14.65 -5.78
CA ALA A 805 36.99 13.91 -4.69
C ALA A 805 36.90 14.79 -3.44
N ASP A 806 36.32 14.26 -2.36
CA ASP A 806 36.74 14.54 -0.98
C ASP A 806 35.93 13.64 -0.03
N ALA A 807 36.52 12.48 0.27
CA ALA A 807 36.14 11.68 1.42
C ALA A 807 36.65 12.39 2.69
N VAL A 808 35.76 13.10 3.38
CA VAL A 808 36.05 13.60 4.74
C VAL A 808 35.89 12.42 5.71
N ALA A 809 37.02 11.84 6.09
CA ALA A 809 37.11 10.94 7.24
C ALA A 809 36.78 11.73 8.52
N ILE A 810 35.64 11.43 9.15
CA ILE A 810 35.36 11.87 10.53
C ILE A 810 35.83 10.73 11.44
N GLY A 811 36.87 11.03 12.21
CA GLY A 811 37.67 10.07 12.97
C GLY A 811 36.86 9.21 13.95
N ALA A 812 37.09 7.91 13.86
CA ALA A 812 36.79 6.98 14.94
C ALA A 812 37.81 7.22 16.07
N ALA A 813 37.36 7.82 17.17
CA ALA A 813 38.09 7.72 18.44
C ALA A 813 37.86 6.30 18.98
N ALA A 814 38.93 5.52 19.05
CA ALA A 814 38.92 4.22 19.72
C ALA A 814 38.53 4.40 21.20
N PRO A 815 37.63 3.57 21.76
CA PRO A 815 37.41 3.59 23.20
C PRO A 815 38.63 2.95 23.86
N GLY A 816 39.37 3.76 24.61
CA GLY A 816 40.45 3.29 25.46
C GLY A 816 39.94 2.24 26.43
N ARG A 817 40.64 1.11 26.49
CA ARG A 817 40.59 0.19 27.64
C ARG A 817 41.06 0.97 28.87
N ASN A 818 40.13 1.45 29.69
CA ASN A 818 40.25 1.65 31.14
C ASN A 818 38.99 2.34 31.70
N GLY A 819 38.19 1.62 32.49
CA GLY A 819 37.07 2.16 33.27
C GLY A 819 36.42 1.05 34.12
N PRO A 820 35.92 1.36 35.34
CA PRO A 820 36.00 0.49 36.52
C PRO A 820 34.89 -0.55 36.62
N ALA A 821 35.14 -1.58 37.43
CA ALA A 821 34.09 -2.45 37.98
C ALA A 821 32.98 -1.59 38.61
N GLY A 822 31.77 -1.65 38.04
CA GLY A 822 30.55 -0.99 38.55
C GLY A 822 30.07 0.28 37.81
N GLY A 823 30.51 0.56 36.58
CA GLY A 823 30.19 1.82 35.88
C GLY A 823 28.95 1.79 34.98
N VAL A 824 28.06 2.77 35.14
CA VAL A 824 26.96 3.10 34.22
C VAL A 824 27.50 3.36 32.81
N LEU A 825 27.03 2.61 31.81
CA LEU A 825 27.30 2.82 30.38
C LEU A 825 26.41 3.95 29.85
N ASP A 826 26.97 4.95 29.17
CA ASP A 826 26.21 5.96 28.42
C ASP A 826 26.99 6.32 27.15
N VAL A 827 26.55 5.77 26.02
CA VAL A 827 27.22 5.90 24.72
C VAL A 827 26.22 6.31 23.66
N GLY A 828 26.66 7.12 22.69
CA GLY A 828 25.79 7.60 21.62
C GLY A 828 26.49 7.63 20.27
N TRP A 829 25.71 7.39 19.22
CA TRP A 829 26.12 7.38 17.83
C TRP A 829 25.19 8.24 16.99
N THR A 830 25.72 8.76 15.89
CA THR A 830 24.94 9.50 14.88
C THR A 830 25.12 8.80 13.55
N TYR A 831 24.01 8.49 12.90
CA TYR A 831 23.99 7.83 11.60
C TYR A 831 23.30 8.72 10.56
N PRO A 832 23.67 8.63 9.27
CA PRO A 832 22.88 9.23 8.20
C PRO A 832 21.46 8.65 8.19
N SER A 833 20.46 9.45 7.80
CA SER A 833 19.09 8.97 7.56
C SER A 833 19.04 8.19 6.23
N ALA A 834 19.60 6.97 6.24
CA ALA A 834 19.72 6.09 5.10
C ALA A 834 19.42 4.63 5.50
N PRO A 835 18.84 3.79 4.61
CA PRO A 835 18.48 2.41 4.94
C PRO A 835 19.65 1.53 5.40
N THR A 836 20.87 1.83 4.96
CA THR A 836 22.10 1.10 5.33
C THR A 836 22.54 1.34 6.78
N SER A 837 22.01 2.39 7.42
CA SER A 837 22.42 2.81 8.77
C SER A 837 21.95 1.85 9.88
N ALA A 838 20.89 1.07 9.68
CA ALA A 838 20.41 0.10 10.67
C ALA A 838 21.41 -1.04 10.93
N ALA A 839 22.16 -1.47 9.90
CA ALA A 839 23.19 -2.50 10.05
C ALA A 839 24.41 -2.00 10.82
N ALA A 840 24.83 -0.75 10.57
CA ALA A 840 25.91 -0.10 11.31
C ALA A 840 25.52 0.09 12.79
N MET A 841 24.30 0.58 13.05
CA MET A 841 23.74 0.73 14.39
C MET A 841 23.71 -0.59 15.16
N ARG A 842 23.21 -1.68 14.56
CA ARG A 842 23.19 -3.00 15.22
C ARG A 842 24.58 -3.46 15.64
N ARG A 843 25.58 -3.27 14.78
CA ARG A 843 26.96 -3.66 15.08
C ARG A 843 27.49 -2.89 16.28
N ASP A 844 27.31 -1.57 16.28
CA ASP A 844 27.87 -0.69 17.31
C ASP A 844 27.16 -0.88 18.67
N VAL A 845 25.82 -1.02 18.66
CA VAL A 845 25.02 -1.33 19.87
C VAL A 845 25.37 -2.73 20.40
N ARG A 846 25.51 -3.74 19.53
CA ARG A 846 25.90 -5.10 19.96
C ARG A 846 27.29 -5.13 20.59
N LEU A 847 28.25 -4.39 20.02
CA LEU A 847 29.59 -4.26 20.59
C LEU A 847 29.53 -3.59 21.97
N ALA A 848 28.73 -2.54 22.14
CA ALA A 848 28.57 -1.87 23.43
C ALA A 848 27.88 -2.75 24.49
N LEU A 849 26.87 -3.54 24.08
CA LEU A 849 26.19 -4.50 24.96
C LEU A 849 27.06 -5.72 25.31
N SER A 850 28.01 -6.12 24.44
CA SER A 850 28.91 -7.26 24.73
C SER A 850 29.85 -7.04 25.92
N GLY A 851 30.01 -5.78 26.36
CA GLY A 851 30.74 -5.43 27.58
C GLY A 851 29.90 -5.47 28.85
N LEU A 852 28.60 -5.81 28.75
CA LEU A 852 27.65 -5.94 29.85
C LEU A 852 27.19 -7.40 29.97
N ASP A 853 26.88 -7.83 31.18
CA ASP A 853 26.34 -9.17 31.45
C ASP A 853 24.82 -9.18 31.18
N VAL A 854 24.45 -9.03 29.90
CA VAL A 854 23.05 -9.03 29.44
C VAL A 854 22.71 -10.42 28.93
N ASP A 855 21.55 -10.95 29.33
CA ASP A 855 21.01 -12.18 28.78
C ASP A 855 20.96 -12.12 27.23
N PRO A 856 21.46 -13.15 26.50
CA PRO A 856 21.52 -13.14 25.04
C PRO A 856 20.17 -12.93 24.34
N ASP A 857 19.07 -13.43 24.93
CA ASP A 857 17.73 -13.27 24.38
C ASP A 857 17.28 -11.81 24.54
N VAL A 858 17.51 -11.22 25.72
CA VAL A 858 17.26 -9.78 25.99
C VAL A 858 18.11 -8.89 25.08
N GLN A 859 19.37 -9.28 24.82
CA GLN A 859 20.24 -8.57 23.89
C GLN A 859 19.70 -8.61 22.45
N GLN A 860 19.20 -9.77 22.01
CA GLN A 860 18.61 -9.94 20.68
C GLN A 860 17.32 -9.13 20.53
N ASP A 861 16.48 -9.14 21.56
CA ASP A 861 15.21 -8.42 21.65
C ASP A 861 15.40 -6.90 21.60
N LEU A 862 16.35 -6.37 22.38
CA LEU A 862 16.72 -4.95 22.35
C LEU A 862 17.27 -4.52 20.99
N LEU A 863 18.08 -5.37 20.33
CA LEU A 863 18.62 -5.10 19.01
C LEU A 863 17.55 -5.13 17.91
N LEU A 864 16.55 -6.00 18.04
CA LEU A 864 15.41 -6.08 17.14
C LEU A 864 14.54 -4.83 17.26
N ALA A 865 14.16 -4.46 18.49
CA ALA A 865 13.38 -3.26 18.77
C ALA A 865 14.12 -1.98 18.31
N ALA A 866 15.42 -1.88 18.56
CA ALA A 866 16.23 -0.72 18.12
C ALA A 866 16.36 -0.65 16.59
N SER A 867 16.43 -1.80 15.91
CA SER A 867 16.47 -1.85 14.44
C SER A 867 15.16 -1.39 13.82
N GLU A 868 14.04 -1.80 14.41
CA GLU A 868 12.72 -1.38 13.99
C GLU A 868 12.51 0.13 14.22
N ALA A 869 12.94 0.65 15.38
CA ALA A 869 12.91 2.09 15.66
C ALA A 869 13.78 2.89 14.66
N MET A 870 14.95 2.37 14.29
CA MET A 870 15.84 2.99 13.31
C MET A 870 15.26 2.99 11.89
N ASN A 871 14.65 1.89 11.46
CA ASN A 871 13.98 1.84 10.16
C ASN A 871 12.80 2.83 10.10
N ASN A 872 11.99 2.88 11.16
CA ASN A 872 10.89 3.84 11.25
C ASN A 872 11.40 5.30 11.22
N ALA A 873 12.51 5.59 11.92
CA ALA A 873 13.17 6.90 11.89
C ALA A 873 13.69 7.29 10.49
N VAL A 874 14.05 6.33 9.63
CA VAL A 874 14.48 6.57 8.24
C VAL A 874 13.28 6.68 7.29
N GLU A 875 12.27 5.85 7.46
CA GLU A 875 11.13 5.74 6.53
C GLU A 875 10.03 6.78 6.79
N HIS A 876 9.80 7.15 8.05
CA HIS A 876 8.65 7.96 8.45
C HIS A 876 8.97 9.40 8.82
N ALA A 877 10.25 9.76 8.96
CA ALA A 877 10.67 11.13 9.20
C ALA A 877 10.43 12.01 7.96
N GLN A 878 9.29 12.72 7.91
CA GLN A 878 8.97 13.59 6.79
C GLN A 878 9.68 14.93 6.93
N ARG A 879 10.36 15.35 5.85
CA ARG A 879 11.11 16.62 5.74
C ARG A 879 12.02 16.85 6.96
N PRO A 880 12.96 15.93 7.24
CA PRO A 880 13.75 16.04 8.45
C PRO A 880 14.60 17.31 8.41
N THR A 881 14.60 18.08 9.50
CA THR A 881 15.40 19.30 9.64
C THR A 881 16.90 19.00 9.59
N ARG A 882 17.28 17.75 9.89
CA ARG A 882 18.63 17.20 9.74
C ARG A 882 18.56 15.78 9.16
N PRO A 883 19.36 15.42 8.14
CA PRO A 883 19.36 14.09 7.54
C PRO A 883 20.16 13.07 8.37
N GLU A 884 19.96 13.04 9.68
CA GLU A 884 20.65 12.16 10.61
C GLU A 884 19.68 11.50 11.60
N VAL A 885 20.06 10.35 12.15
CA VAL A 885 19.38 9.66 13.24
C VAL A 885 20.38 9.47 14.36
N ARG A 886 20.01 9.86 15.59
CA ARG A 886 20.85 9.72 16.78
C ARG A 886 20.39 8.54 17.61
N VAL A 887 21.33 7.70 17.99
CA VAL A 887 21.09 6.52 18.82
C VAL A 887 21.89 6.68 20.10
N ARG A 888 21.26 6.47 21.25
CA ARG A 888 21.91 6.54 22.56
C ARG A 888 21.57 5.29 23.37
N LEU A 889 22.59 4.60 23.86
CA LEU A 889 22.50 3.45 24.75
C LEU A 889 22.94 3.87 26.15
N GLN A 890 22.08 3.64 27.13
CA GLN A 890 22.36 3.85 28.54
C GLN A 890 22.14 2.53 29.29
N ALA A 891 23.06 2.11 30.13
CA ALA A 891 22.89 0.94 30.99
C ALA A 891 23.43 1.23 32.39
N GLY A 892 22.64 0.93 33.43
CA GLY A 892 23.05 1.13 34.81
C GLY A 892 22.03 0.57 35.80
N GLY A 893 22.50 -0.10 36.86
CA GLY A 893 21.64 -0.91 37.72
C GLY A 893 21.03 -2.07 36.92
N ASP A 894 19.74 -2.36 37.13
CA ASP A 894 19.00 -3.43 36.45
C ASP A 894 18.32 -2.96 35.14
N LEU A 895 18.78 -1.87 34.51
CA LEU A 895 18.09 -1.26 33.35
C LEU A 895 19.03 -0.93 32.19
N VAL A 896 18.61 -1.31 30.98
CA VAL A 896 19.17 -0.88 29.69
C VAL A 896 18.12 -0.05 28.96
N ARG A 897 18.54 1.12 28.44
CA ARG A 897 17.71 2.02 27.65
C ARG A 897 18.39 2.33 26.32
N ILE A 898 17.69 2.14 25.21
CA ILE A 898 18.10 2.57 23.87
C ILE A 898 17.15 3.66 23.39
N SER A 899 17.67 4.83 23.04
CA SER A 899 16.88 5.93 22.46
C SER A 899 17.29 6.15 21.00
N VAL A 900 16.33 6.10 20.09
CA VAL A 900 16.50 6.40 18.66
C VAL A 900 15.73 7.67 18.34
N ARG A 901 16.44 8.70 17.87
CA ARG A 901 15.86 10.01 17.57
C ARG A 901 16.11 10.41 16.12
N ASP A 902 15.04 10.73 15.42
CA ASP A 902 15.09 11.48 14.16
C ASP A 902 14.77 12.97 14.35
N PHE A 903 14.87 13.72 13.26
CA PHE A 903 14.62 15.16 13.21
C PHE A 903 13.50 15.52 12.24
N GLY A 904 12.59 14.58 11.96
CA GLY A 904 11.44 14.76 11.07
C GLY A 904 10.10 14.58 11.78
N THR A 905 9.01 14.88 11.08
CA THR A 905 7.65 14.73 11.62
C THR A 905 7.03 13.45 11.11
N TRP A 906 6.55 12.60 12.03
CA TRP A 906 5.79 11.40 11.68
C TRP A 906 4.31 11.80 11.47
N ARG A 907 3.62 11.20 10.49
CA ARG A 907 2.18 11.47 10.26
C ARG A 907 1.32 10.87 11.38
N ASP A 908 0.26 11.57 11.78
CA ASP A 908 -0.73 11.05 12.74
C ASP A 908 -1.40 9.76 12.25
N ARG A 909 -1.51 8.80 13.17
CA ARG A 909 -2.13 7.48 12.94
C ARG A 909 -3.62 7.65 12.63
N ARG A 910 -4.08 7.22 11.45
CA ARG A 910 -5.51 6.96 11.18
C ARG A 910 -5.86 5.51 11.60
N PRO A 911 -7.04 5.23 12.18
CA PRO A 911 -7.37 3.95 12.80
C PRO A 911 -7.94 2.89 11.85
N ALA A 912 -7.65 2.98 10.55
CA ALA A 912 -8.19 2.05 9.56
C ALA A 912 -7.11 1.67 8.55
N MET A 913 -6.25 0.73 8.95
CA MET A 913 -5.42 -0.15 8.12
C MET A 913 -4.54 -0.95 9.09
N ASP A 914 -4.41 -2.25 8.85
CA ASP A 914 -3.71 -3.23 9.68
C ASP A 914 -2.16 -3.03 9.63
N ARG A 915 -1.69 -1.85 10.04
CA ARG A 915 -0.28 -1.40 10.02
C ARG A 915 0.32 -1.35 11.43
N GLY A 916 -0.12 -2.23 12.31
CA GLY A 916 0.31 -2.30 13.72
C GLY A 916 1.57 -3.13 13.99
N ARG A 917 2.13 -3.85 13.00
CA ARG A 917 3.18 -4.86 13.25
C ARG A 917 4.48 -4.32 13.86
N GLY A 918 5.00 -3.18 13.41
CA GLY A 918 6.24 -2.61 13.97
C GLY A 918 6.11 -2.18 15.44
N ALA A 919 4.99 -1.54 15.81
CA ALA A 919 4.70 -1.15 17.19
C ALA A 919 4.34 -2.35 18.09
N LEU A 920 3.68 -3.38 17.54
CA LEU A 920 3.42 -4.65 18.22
C LEU A 920 4.70 -5.46 18.45
N LEU A 921 5.64 -5.47 17.50
CA LEU A 921 6.96 -6.10 17.64
C LEU A 921 7.82 -5.33 18.65
N MET A 922 7.85 -3.99 18.59
CA MET A 922 8.59 -3.18 19.55
C MET A 922 8.08 -3.36 21.00
N ASN A 923 6.76 -3.43 21.20
CA ASN A 923 6.14 -3.66 22.53
C ASN A 923 6.20 -5.12 23.02
N ALA A 924 6.54 -6.08 22.15
CA ALA A 924 6.66 -7.49 22.56
C ALA A 924 7.97 -7.77 23.32
N TYR A 925 8.96 -6.87 23.23
CA TYR A 925 10.35 -7.14 23.59
C TYR A 925 11.00 -6.05 24.51
N GLY A 926 10.24 -5.00 24.91
CA GLY A 926 10.67 -3.95 25.85
C GLY A 926 9.57 -2.91 26.14
N ASP A 927 9.71 -2.08 27.19
CA ASP A 927 8.80 -0.94 27.40
C ASP A 927 9.19 0.18 26.42
N VAL A 928 8.36 0.40 25.41
CA VAL A 928 8.66 1.34 24.32
C VAL A 928 7.81 2.61 24.45
N ARG A 929 8.51 3.74 24.61
CA ARG A 929 7.89 5.07 24.67
C ARG A 929 8.23 5.88 23.44
N LEU A 930 7.20 6.40 22.79
CA LEU A 930 7.34 7.27 21.64
C LEU A 930 6.92 8.70 22.01
N VAL A 931 7.81 9.65 21.77
CA VAL A 931 7.55 11.08 21.95
C VAL A 931 7.80 11.77 20.61
N SER A 932 6.74 12.27 19.98
CA SER A 932 6.80 13.06 18.75
C SER A 932 6.64 14.54 19.08
N THR A 933 7.58 15.37 18.65
CA THR A 933 7.50 16.84 18.77
C THR A 933 7.64 17.48 17.39
N GLY A 934 7.40 18.80 17.30
CA GLY A 934 7.64 19.55 16.07
C GLY A 934 9.10 19.57 15.59
N GLU A 935 10.05 19.09 16.41
CA GLU A 935 11.48 19.06 16.11
C GLU A 935 12.02 17.65 15.78
N GLY A 936 11.19 16.61 15.86
CA GLY A 936 11.62 15.23 15.64
C GLY A 936 10.85 14.20 16.46
N THR A 937 11.02 12.92 16.13
CA THR A 937 10.47 11.81 16.92
C THR A 937 11.59 11.10 17.69
N THR A 938 11.35 10.79 18.96
CA THR A 938 12.24 9.95 19.78
C THR A 938 11.50 8.70 20.23
N VAL A 939 12.08 7.55 19.91
CA VAL A 939 11.64 6.23 20.38
C VAL A 939 12.62 5.75 21.44
N THR A 940 12.12 5.48 22.63
CA THR A 940 12.88 4.96 23.76
C THR A 940 12.46 3.53 24.04
N ILE A 941 13.41 2.61 24.12
CA ILE A 941 13.23 1.18 24.37
C ILE A 941 13.92 0.87 25.69
N GLU A 942 13.20 0.30 26.65
CA GLU A 942 13.75 -0.11 27.95
C GLU A 942 13.67 -1.64 28.12
N GLY A 943 14.78 -2.25 28.55
CA GLY A 943 14.88 -3.65 28.95
C GLY A 943 15.53 -3.78 30.33
N ARG A 944 15.20 -4.82 31.10
CA ARG A 944 15.82 -5.07 32.41
C ARG A 944 17.03 -6.01 32.28
N LEU A 945 18.09 -5.72 33.03
CA LEU A 945 19.20 -6.65 33.26
C LEU A 945 18.74 -7.61 34.37
N ALA A 946 18.79 -8.91 34.13
CA ALA A 946 18.37 -9.94 35.08
C ALA A 946 19.51 -10.36 35.99
#